data_AF-A0A223KK46-F1
#
_entry.id   AF-A0A223KK46-F1
#
_cell.length_a   1.000
_cell.length_b   1.000
_cell.length_c   1.000
_cell.angle_alpha   90.00
_cell.angle_beta   90.00
_cell.angle_gamma   90.00
#
_symmetry.space_group_name_H-M   'P 1'
#
loop_
_entity.id
_entity.type
_entity.pdbx_description
1 polymer ?
#
loop_
_entity_poly.entity_id
_entity_poly.type
_entity_poly.pdbx_seq_one_letter_code
_entity_poly.pdbx_strand_id
1 'polypeptide(L)'
;MKIKLKVKHLLITIVVFLTVTPLLFIFIKPQIEYVITDYKIRNGKPVEKSQVVYLLDEAEIFKGSKLALIRNYVMEYSNTGYDVLVGPHMYQVNYGYEGEKLSEEERMHYLQFYLEEAPIDGYYTEAAKLVIEYYIRVGNEEKSEQLINDTLNKVSESYYLDEVYLEQLKWYVTFRPLDEVEQFIKLLEGKIETNNYMLGELAKLEAKAYIAEGKYEVALSKLSDRIRQSDEMVAELEEDIEDGFEAYNPGDELRTLEASLKKSFDNGELVVGSIAGKIARSDGSPVAGAVVILRTEHNAGYGMRFKDELYQVYTDSDGNYQFPQVMPGRYQLFLGLQLEQVDGWAVGNRKETWVHVKNGEHTSYDMTLNPLIEVQSPINDEKITTDEITFRWDRVEGADYYQLNIGYSFDEGSIMSGSLKGNIQGETITISTEELYNRTIGTYYEDPDHPTDPRSILALSNPNIRILWSVDAFREDGEFITRSSGYRLDEERIGNLPFFYLQDRELTEADELLLDSKWEEAYETYEKSYASNPDDLHSLRMLYRLAEVKKEGKYLIELAEKTKDPHIIFEVVRQYHRVGNWGEYMKWYEKYEAVSNGEEDAFELSIHGTVLMTLGKYEEARSVFQEAMNKDNYNMYVGNWIALELLDNNQFAKALEVAKNYPEENIYETSTDWESLLKDMQQESKGKEQYVQTLQEVIQFVLENDEKSLSEWRQSTDYQEMRKYIYQLGELYINKKR
;
A
#
# COMPACT_ATOMS: atom_id res chain seq x y z
N MET A 1 44.01 -1.23 -61.48
CA MET A 1 42.89 -1.43 -62.42
C MET A 1 42.25 -0.07 -62.69
N LYS A 2 42.23 0.44 -63.94
CA LYS A 2 41.65 1.77 -64.27
C LYS A 2 40.24 1.57 -64.83
N ILE A 3 39.20 1.91 -64.06
CA ILE A 3 37.81 1.81 -64.50
C ILE A 3 37.48 3.06 -65.34
N LYS A 4 37.14 2.88 -66.62
CA LYS A 4 36.67 3.96 -67.50
C LYS A 4 35.14 4.06 -67.40
N LEU A 5 34.63 4.97 -66.56
CA LEU A 5 33.19 5.24 -66.46
C LEU A 5 32.77 6.22 -67.59
N LYS A 6 31.78 5.85 -68.42
CA LYS A 6 31.22 6.81 -69.41
C LYS A 6 30.31 7.81 -68.67
N VAL A 7 30.35 9.09 -69.05
CA VAL A 7 29.56 10.20 -68.45
C VAL A 7 28.08 9.87 -68.25
N LYS A 8 27.46 9.13 -69.18
CA LYS A 8 26.06 8.67 -69.06
C LYS A 8 25.80 7.80 -67.81
N HIS A 9 26.77 6.99 -67.39
CA HIS A 9 26.62 6.18 -66.18
C HIS A 9 26.78 7.03 -64.92
N LEU A 10 27.64 8.06 -64.94
CA LEU A 10 27.77 9.01 -63.83
C LEU A 10 26.45 9.77 -63.60
N LEU A 11 25.83 10.25 -64.68
CA LEU A 11 24.52 10.91 -64.64
C LEU A 11 23.43 9.98 -64.11
N ILE A 12 23.38 8.73 -64.57
CA ILE A 12 22.43 7.73 -64.05
C ILE A 12 22.68 7.46 -62.57
N THR A 13 23.93 7.31 -62.14
CA THR A 13 24.27 7.10 -60.72
C THR A 13 23.85 8.28 -59.86
N ILE A 14 24.05 9.52 -60.30
CA ILE A 14 23.61 10.71 -59.57
C ILE A 14 22.08 10.77 -59.49
N VAL A 15 21.37 10.51 -60.58
CA VAL A 15 19.90 10.50 -60.59
C VAL A 15 19.36 9.39 -59.68
N VAL A 16 19.91 8.18 -59.75
CA VAL A 16 19.54 7.07 -58.87
C VAL A 16 19.83 7.42 -57.41
N PHE A 17 20.97 8.04 -57.11
CA PHE A 17 21.27 8.46 -55.74
C PHE A 17 20.29 9.54 -55.26
N LEU A 18 20.00 10.55 -56.08
CA LEU A 18 19.06 11.62 -55.75
C LEU A 18 17.60 11.15 -55.62
N THR A 19 17.22 10.02 -56.24
CA THR A 19 15.87 9.45 -56.08
C THR A 19 15.80 8.41 -54.97
N VAL A 20 16.79 7.51 -54.87
CA VAL A 20 16.82 6.45 -53.87
C VAL A 20 17.07 7.01 -52.48
N THR A 21 17.95 8.00 -52.31
CA THR A 21 18.26 8.54 -50.97
C THR A 21 17.02 9.14 -50.28
N PRO A 22 16.21 10.01 -50.91
CA PRO A 22 14.96 10.47 -50.31
C PRO A 22 13.97 9.33 -50.03
N LEU A 23 13.84 8.35 -50.93
CA LEU A 23 12.98 7.20 -50.70
C LEU A 23 13.42 6.36 -49.49
N LEU A 24 14.73 6.22 -49.27
CA LEU A 24 15.27 5.55 -48.08
C LEU A 24 14.91 6.32 -46.81
N PHE A 25 15.05 7.65 -46.81
CA PHE A 25 14.73 8.49 -45.65
C PHE A 25 13.24 8.62 -45.37
N ILE A 26 12.40 8.61 -46.40
CA ILE A 26 10.94 8.75 -46.27
C ILE A 26 10.28 7.41 -45.93
N PHE A 27 10.69 6.29 -46.54
CA PHE A 27 9.97 5.02 -46.40
C PHE A 27 10.71 3.94 -45.61
N ILE A 28 12.06 3.91 -45.63
CA ILE A 28 12.80 2.81 -44.96
C ILE A 28 13.20 3.21 -43.54
N LYS A 29 13.74 4.43 -43.36
CA LYS A 29 14.18 4.91 -42.05
C LYS A 29 13.05 4.86 -41.01
N PRO A 30 11.82 5.35 -41.26
CA PRO A 30 10.77 5.31 -40.25
C PRO A 30 10.34 3.89 -39.87
N GLN A 31 10.41 2.93 -40.79
CA GLN A 31 10.09 1.52 -40.51
C GLN A 31 11.14 0.89 -39.59
N ILE A 32 12.41 1.22 -39.78
CA ILE A 32 13.50 0.78 -38.88
C ILE A 32 13.29 1.40 -37.49
N GLU A 33 12.97 2.69 -37.43
CA GLU A 33 12.68 3.39 -36.17
C GLU A 33 11.48 2.77 -35.45
N TYR A 34 10.41 2.43 -36.17
CA TYR A 34 9.28 1.67 -35.62
C TYR A 34 9.73 0.32 -35.04
N VAL A 35 10.47 -0.50 -35.79
CA VAL A 35 10.89 -1.84 -35.32
C VAL A 35 11.73 -1.74 -34.04
N ILE A 36 12.64 -0.76 -33.97
CA ILE A 36 13.46 -0.52 -32.77
C ILE A 36 12.58 -0.08 -31.61
N THR A 37 11.65 0.85 -31.85
CA THR A 37 10.75 1.40 -30.82
C THR A 37 9.82 0.32 -30.26
N ASP A 38 9.18 -0.44 -31.13
CA ASP A 38 8.29 -1.53 -30.80
C ASP A 38 9.03 -2.68 -30.08
N TYR A 39 10.27 -2.97 -30.48
CA TYR A 39 11.13 -3.90 -29.73
C TYR A 39 11.43 -3.39 -28.33
N LYS A 40 11.73 -2.10 -28.16
CA LYS A 40 11.96 -1.52 -26.83
C LYS A 40 10.72 -1.66 -25.94
N ILE A 41 9.55 -1.23 -26.43
CA ILE A 41 8.27 -1.29 -25.70
C ILE A 41 7.96 -2.73 -25.25
N ARG A 42 8.02 -3.71 -26.16
CA ARG A 42 7.71 -5.11 -25.84
C ARG A 42 8.70 -5.79 -24.89
N ASN A 43 9.90 -5.24 -24.74
CA ASN A 43 10.90 -5.71 -23.78
C ASN A 43 10.98 -4.79 -22.55
N GLY A 44 10.02 -3.89 -22.38
CA GLY A 44 9.96 -3.02 -21.22
C GLY A 44 11.06 -1.98 -21.12
N LYS A 45 11.70 -1.64 -22.24
CA LYS A 45 12.77 -0.65 -22.27
C LYS A 45 12.18 0.74 -22.46
N PRO A 46 12.76 1.79 -21.83
CA PRO A 46 12.28 3.15 -21.96
C PRO A 46 12.31 3.64 -23.41
N VAL A 47 11.27 4.40 -23.78
CA VAL A 47 11.09 5.05 -25.07
C VAL A 47 10.64 6.49 -24.83
N GLU A 48 11.21 7.43 -25.57
CA GLU A 48 10.79 8.83 -25.53
C GLU A 48 9.40 9.00 -26.16
N LYS A 49 8.48 9.69 -25.46
CA LYS A 49 7.14 10.00 -25.98
C LYS A 49 7.20 10.68 -27.35
N SER A 50 8.11 11.64 -27.51
CA SER A 50 8.31 12.38 -28.77
C SER A 50 8.58 11.46 -29.96
N GLN A 51 9.34 10.38 -29.74
CA GLN A 51 9.64 9.38 -30.76
C GLN A 51 8.37 8.61 -31.15
N VAL A 52 7.54 8.25 -30.17
CA VAL A 52 6.28 7.53 -30.44
C VAL A 52 5.28 8.42 -31.15
N VAL A 53 5.10 9.66 -30.69
CA VAL A 53 4.21 10.65 -31.32
C VAL A 53 4.64 10.92 -32.75
N TYR A 54 5.94 11.11 -33.01
CA TYR A 54 6.47 11.23 -34.39
C TYR A 54 6.10 10.02 -35.25
N LEU A 55 6.24 8.80 -34.72
CA LEU A 55 5.88 7.57 -35.45
C LEU A 55 4.38 7.44 -35.71
N LEU A 56 3.54 7.96 -34.82
CA LEU A 56 2.09 7.92 -34.95
C LEU A 56 1.57 9.01 -35.90
N ASP A 57 2.08 10.24 -35.83
CA ASP A 57 1.47 11.39 -36.51
C ASP A 57 2.18 11.83 -37.78
N GLU A 58 3.52 11.79 -37.80
CA GLU A 58 4.31 12.40 -38.87
C GLU A 58 4.97 11.38 -39.80
N ALA A 59 5.32 10.21 -39.26
CA ALA A 59 6.09 9.20 -39.97
C ALA A 59 5.25 8.40 -40.98
N GLU A 60 5.81 8.17 -42.17
CA GLU A 60 5.25 7.27 -43.17
C GLU A 60 5.55 5.80 -42.82
N ILE A 61 4.91 5.30 -41.76
CA ILE A 61 4.95 3.89 -41.37
C ILE A 61 3.79 3.09 -41.97
N PHE A 62 3.92 1.77 -42.02
CA PHE A 62 2.82 0.95 -42.55
C PHE A 62 1.64 1.02 -41.59
N LYS A 63 0.41 1.01 -42.13
CA LYS A 63 -0.82 1.03 -41.33
C LYS A 63 -0.81 -0.04 -40.22
N GLY A 64 -0.38 -1.27 -40.54
CA GLY A 64 -0.27 -2.35 -39.56
C GLY A 64 0.73 -2.04 -38.44
N SER A 65 1.85 -1.38 -38.76
CA SER A 65 2.84 -0.91 -37.77
C SER A 65 2.25 0.17 -36.86
N LYS A 66 1.48 1.11 -37.41
CA LYS A 66 0.79 2.14 -36.62
C LYS A 66 -0.22 1.53 -35.65
N LEU A 67 -1.04 0.58 -36.12
CA LEU A 67 -1.99 -0.14 -35.26
C LEU A 67 -1.27 -0.95 -34.17
N ALA A 68 -0.17 -1.64 -34.50
CA ALA A 68 0.62 -2.39 -33.54
C ALA A 68 1.27 -1.46 -32.48
N LEU A 69 1.73 -0.28 -32.90
CA LEU A 69 2.27 0.72 -31.97
C LEU A 69 1.19 1.23 -31.01
N ILE A 70 -0.03 1.50 -31.50
CA ILE A 70 -1.16 1.88 -30.64
C ILE A 70 -1.49 0.77 -29.64
N ARG A 71 -1.50 -0.49 -30.07
CA ARG A 71 -1.72 -1.63 -29.18
C ARG A 71 -0.68 -1.70 -28.06
N ASN A 72 0.59 -1.74 -28.45
CA ASN A 72 1.65 -2.02 -27.50
C ASN A 72 1.94 -0.82 -26.60
N TYR A 73 1.70 0.42 -27.06
CA TYR A 73 2.04 1.65 -26.32
C TYR A 73 0.83 2.45 -25.78
N VAL A 74 -0.29 2.47 -26.50
CA VAL A 74 -1.48 3.25 -26.07
C VAL A 74 -2.39 2.39 -25.20
N MET A 75 -2.60 1.11 -25.55
CA MET A 75 -3.49 0.21 -24.80
C MET A 75 -2.76 -0.55 -23.68
N GLU A 76 -1.73 -1.33 -24.00
CA GLU A 76 -1.07 -2.21 -23.02
C GLU A 76 -0.16 -1.43 -22.05
N TYR A 77 0.59 -0.46 -22.57
CA TYR A 77 1.58 0.30 -21.80
C TYR A 77 1.00 1.41 -20.90
N SER A 78 -0.25 1.85 -21.13
CA SER A 78 -0.89 2.92 -20.33
C SER A 78 -1.89 2.41 -19.27
N ASN A 79 -2.00 1.09 -19.10
CA ASN A 79 -3.19 0.46 -18.49
C ASN A 79 -3.29 0.54 -16.96
N THR A 80 -2.32 1.15 -16.26
CA THR A 80 -2.43 1.32 -14.79
C THR A 80 -3.35 2.48 -14.40
N GLY A 81 -3.78 3.35 -15.32
CA GLY A 81 -4.69 4.47 -15.04
C GLY A 81 -4.10 5.59 -14.16
N TYR A 82 -2.98 5.35 -13.47
CA TYR A 82 -2.20 6.27 -12.64
C TYR A 82 -0.77 5.72 -12.45
N ASP A 83 0.15 6.58 -12.03
CA ASP A 83 1.57 6.26 -11.75
C ASP A 83 1.85 6.07 -10.27
N VAL A 84 1.18 6.86 -9.45
CA VAL A 84 1.34 6.90 -8.00
C VAL A 84 -0.01 6.63 -7.36
N LEU A 85 -0.04 5.61 -6.51
CA LEU A 85 -1.17 5.32 -5.65
C LEU A 85 -0.83 5.77 -4.24
N VAL A 86 -1.71 6.59 -3.67
CA VAL A 86 -1.57 7.11 -2.32
C VAL A 86 -2.79 6.72 -1.50
N GLY A 87 -2.56 6.07 -0.37
CA GLY A 87 -3.59 5.83 0.66
C GLY A 87 -3.08 6.24 2.05
N PRO A 88 -3.88 6.00 3.10
CA PRO A 88 -3.49 6.34 4.47
C PRO A 88 -2.14 5.75 4.87
N HIS A 89 -1.89 4.48 4.51
CA HIS A 89 -0.67 3.73 4.88
C HIS A 89 0.11 3.21 3.68
N MET A 90 -0.31 3.60 2.49
CA MET A 90 0.26 3.13 1.25
C MET A 90 0.78 4.31 0.45
N TYR A 91 2.01 4.18 -0.01
CA TYR A 91 2.53 4.98 -1.09
C TYR A 91 3.17 4.00 -2.06
N GLN A 92 2.44 3.67 -3.12
CA GLN A 92 2.89 2.74 -4.13
C GLN A 92 3.17 3.52 -5.40
N VAL A 93 4.33 3.23 -5.97
CA VAL A 93 4.68 3.68 -7.30
C VAL A 93 4.51 2.46 -8.20
N ASN A 94 3.70 2.61 -9.23
CA ASN A 94 3.68 1.62 -10.28
C ASN A 94 4.90 1.87 -11.17
N TYR A 95 5.99 1.14 -10.91
CA TYR A 95 7.19 1.07 -11.75
C TYR A 95 6.92 0.35 -13.08
N GLY A 96 5.68 0.43 -13.58
CA GLY A 96 5.21 -0.26 -14.75
C GLY A 96 6.20 -0.16 -15.89
N TYR A 97 6.70 1.05 -16.19
CA TYR A 97 7.82 1.31 -17.11
C TYR A 97 8.34 2.77 -17.01
N GLU A 98 9.64 3.02 -17.31
CA GLU A 98 10.34 4.32 -17.22
C GLU A 98 10.15 5.29 -18.43
N GLY A 99 8.98 5.29 -19.10
CA GLY A 99 8.74 6.19 -20.25
C GLY A 99 7.66 7.24 -19.98
N GLU A 100 7.81 8.42 -20.59
CA GLU A 100 6.76 9.44 -20.60
C GLU A 100 5.47 8.89 -21.20
N LYS A 101 4.33 9.13 -20.54
CA LYS A 101 3.01 8.67 -20.98
C LYS A 101 2.34 9.70 -21.89
N LEU A 102 1.42 9.21 -22.73
CA LEU A 102 0.52 10.08 -23.47
C LEU A 102 -0.48 10.71 -22.50
N SER A 103 -0.78 11.99 -22.72
CA SER A 103 -1.94 12.63 -22.09
C SER A 103 -3.21 11.89 -22.48
N GLU A 104 -4.25 12.04 -21.67
CA GLU A 104 -5.53 11.40 -21.90
C GLU A 104 -6.16 11.81 -23.24
N GLU A 105 -6.03 13.07 -23.64
CA GLU A 105 -6.50 13.58 -24.93
C GLU A 105 -5.74 12.94 -26.11
N GLU A 106 -4.40 12.87 -26.03
CA GLU A 106 -3.58 12.18 -27.03
C GLU A 106 -3.95 10.69 -27.10
N ARG A 107 -4.15 10.05 -25.95
CA ARG A 107 -4.57 8.64 -25.86
C ARG A 107 -5.91 8.42 -26.57
N MET A 108 -6.91 9.27 -26.29
CA MET A 108 -8.22 9.18 -26.91
C MET A 108 -8.16 9.40 -28.43
N HIS A 109 -7.32 10.33 -28.90
CA HIS A 109 -7.10 10.55 -30.32
C HIS A 109 -6.64 9.26 -31.03
N TYR A 110 -5.64 8.57 -30.48
CA TYR A 110 -5.12 7.35 -31.08
C TYR A 110 -6.04 6.13 -30.93
N LEU A 111 -6.77 6.01 -29.82
CA LEU A 111 -7.77 4.94 -29.65
C LEU A 111 -8.93 5.08 -30.63
N GLN A 112 -9.39 6.31 -30.90
CA GLN A 112 -10.40 6.56 -31.93
C GLN A 112 -9.90 6.16 -33.33
N PHE A 113 -8.67 6.55 -33.68
CA PHE A 113 -8.04 6.09 -34.94
C PHE A 113 -7.99 4.56 -35.01
N TYR A 114 -7.66 3.88 -33.91
CA TYR A 114 -7.66 2.42 -33.86
C TYR A 114 -9.06 1.84 -34.12
N LEU A 115 -10.10 2.39 -33.50
CA LEU A 115 -11.49 1.94 -33.68
C LEU A 115 -12.06 2.16 -35.10
N GLU A 116 -11.49 3.09 -35.85
CA GLU A 116 -11.83 3.33 -37.26
C GLU A 116 -11.12 2.35 -38.19
N GLU A 117 -9.86 2.01 -37.89
CA GLU A 117 -8.95 1.43 -38.87
C GLU A 117 -8.53 -0.03 -38.59
N ALA A 118 -8.68 -0.50 -37.35
CA ALA A 118 -8.22 -1.81 -36.89
C ALA A 118 -9.15 -2.96 -37.31
N PRO A 119 -8.62 -4.19 -37.43
CA PRO A 119 -9.47 -5.38 -37.52
C PRO A 119 -10.28 -5.56 -36.24
N ILE A 120 -11.46 -6.19 -36.35
CA ILE A 120 -12.31 -6.54 -35.21
C ILE A 120 -11.69 -7.78 -34.55
N ASP A 121 -10.93 -7.55 -33.47
CA ASP A 121 -10.28 -8.56 -32.62
C ASP A 121 -10.41 -8.15 -31.13
N GLY A 122 -9.79 -8.89 -30.20
CA GLY A 122 -9.85 -8.54 -28.77
C GLY A 122 -9.27 -7.16 -28.44
N TYR A 123 -8.30 -6.68 -29.21
CA TYR A 123 -7.75 -5.34 -29.02
C TYR A 123 -8.71 -4.25 -29.51
N TYR A 124 -9.53 -4.54 -30.52
CA TYR A 124 -10.64 -3.66 -30.89
C TYR A 124 -11.60 -3.47 -29.72
N THR A 125 -11.99 -4.57 -29.09
CA THR A 125 -12.90 -4.57 -27.95
C THR A 125 -12.31 -3.80 -26.76
N GLU A 126 -11.03 -4.04 -26.44
CA GLU A 126 -10.35 -3.28 -25.37
C GLU A 126 -10.25 -1.79 -25.69
N ALA A 127 -9.92 -1.41 -26.92
CA ALA A 127 -9.93 0.00 -27.33
C ALA A 127 -11.32 0.63 -27.18
N ALA A 128 -12.38 -0.11 -27.54
CA ALA A 128 -13.76 0.36 -27.43
C ALA A 128 -14.12 0.60 -25.96
N LYS A 129 -13.81 -0.36 -25.08
CA LYS A 129 -14.02 -0.26 -23.63
C LYS A 129 -13.33 0.98 -23.06
N LEU A 130 -12.05 1.18 -23.35
CA LEU A 130 -11.29 2.35 -22.86
C LEU A 130 -11.91 3.69 -23.29
N VAL A 131 -12.47 3.78 -24.50
CA VAL A 131 -13.13 4.99 -25.01
C VAL A 131 -14.54 5.14 -24.45
N ILE A 132 -15.28 4.04 -24.26
CA ILE A 132 -16.60 4.03 -23.61
C ILE A 132 -16.47 4.50 -22.16
N GLU A 133 -15.54 3.92 -21.40
CA GLU A 133 -15.23 4.31 -20.02
C GLU A 133 -14.88 5.80 -19.94
N TYR A 134 -14.06 6.29 -20.88
CA TYR A 134 -13.75 7.71 -20.99
C TYR A 134 -15.01 8.56 -21.17
N TYR A 135 -15.89 8.20 -22.11
CA TYR A 135 -17.12 8.95 -22.37
C TYR A 135 -18.12 8.89 -21.22
N ILE A 136 -18.27 7.75 -20.56
CA ILE A 136 -19.08 7.61 -19.34
C ILE A 136 -18.53 8.57 -18.27
N ARG A 137 -17.21 8.56 -18.04
CA ARG A 137 -16.54 9.40 -17.04
C ARG A 137 -16.73 10.89 -17.30
N VAL A 138 -16.61 11.35 -18.54
CA VAL A 138 -16.82 12.78 -18.88
C VAL A 138 -18.29 13.15 -19.07
N GLY A 139 -19.23 12.25 -18.75
CA GLY A 139 -20.67 12.48 -18.85
C GLY A 139 -21.19 12.61 -20.28
N ASN A 140 -20.46 12.09 -21.27
CA ASN A 140 -20.87 12.12 -22.67
C ASN A 140 -21.72 10.90 -23.02
N GLU A 141 -22.99 10.95 -22.59
CA GLU A 141 -23.97 9.88 -22.78
C GLU A 141 -24.17 9.50 -24.26
N GLU A 142 -24.30 10.49 -25.15
CA GLU A 142 -24.60 10.25 -26.58
C GLU A 142 -23.44 9.52 -27.27
N LYS A 143 -22.19 9.96 -27.05
CA LYS A 143 -21.03 9.31 -27.68
C LYS A 143 -20.75 7.92 -27.11
N SER A 144 -20.97 7.73 -25.81
CA SER A 144 -20.81 6.40 -25.18
C SER A 144 -21.85 5.42 -25.71
N GLU A 145 -23.12 5.82 -25.76
CA GLU A 145 -24.21 4.99 -26.31
C GLU A 145 -23.97 4.63 -27.78
N GLN A 146 -23.58 5.62 -28.60
CA GLN A 146 -23.28 5.39 -30.01
C GLN A 146 -22.15 4.35 -30.16
N LEU A 147 -21.04 4.53 -29.43
CA LEU A 147 -19.89 3.63 -29.55
C LEU A 147 -20.20 2.21 -29.04
N ILE A 148 -20.99 2.08 -27.97
CA ILE A 148 -21.47 0.76 -27.50
C ILE A 148 -22.25 0.06 -28.61
N ASN A 149 -23.23 0.73 -29.21
CA ASN A 149 -24.06 0.17 -30.27
C ASN A 149 -23.24 -0.18 -31.53
N ASP A 150 -22.33 0.70 -31.94
CA ASP A 150 -21.44 0.46 -33.07
C ASP A 150 -20.53 -0.75 -32.84
N THR A 151 -20.07 -0.94 -31.60
CA THR A 151 -19.21 -2.08 -31.21
C THR A 151 -20.01 -3.38 -31.20
N LEU A 152 -21.20 -3.40 -30.60
CA LEU A 152 -22.08 -4.58 -30.58
C LEU A 152 -22.51 -5.03 -31.98
N ASN A 153 -22.64 -4.10 -32.93
CA ASN A 153 -22.97 -4.42 -34.32
C ASN A 153 -21.79 -5.03 -35.11
N LYS A 154 -20.55 -4.81 -34.66
CA LYS A 154 -19.32 -5.25 -35.34
C LYS A 154 -18.78 -6.56 -34.75
N VAL A 155 -18.79 -6.68 -33.42
CA VAL A 155 -18.22 -7.82 -32.70
C VAL A 155 -19.20 -9.00 -32.77
N SER A 156 -18.68 -10.20 -33.01
CA SER A 156 -19.48 -11.43 -33.12
C SER A 156 -18.99 -12.58 -32.23
N GLU A 157 -17.79 -12.49 -31.67
CA GLU A 157 -17.26 -13.50 -30.74
C GLU A 157 -17.89 -13.33 -29.35
N SER A 158 -18.37 -14.43 -28.77
CA SER A 158 -19.16 -14.44 -27.52
C SER A 158 -18.44 -13.76 -26.37
N TYR A 159 -17.15 -14.05 -26.17
CA TYR A 159 -16.38 -13.49 -25.06
C TYR A 159 -16.29 -11.96 -25.13
N TYR A 160 -16.00 -11.39 -26.30
CA TYR A 160 -15.94 -9.95 -26.48
C TYR A 160 -17.31 -9.29 -26.39
N LEU A 161 -18.37 -9.99 -26.83
CA LEU A 161 -19.74 -9.50 -26.66
C LEU A 161 -20.09 -9.35 -25.18
N ASP A 162 -19.73 -10.32 -24.34
CA ASP A 162 -19.98 -10.26 -22.91
C ASP A 162 -19.31 -9.04 -22.27
N GLU A 163 -18.07 -8.72 -22.64
CA GLU A 163 -17.37 -7.52 -22.15
C GLU A 163 -18.07 -6.22 -22.55
N VAL A 164 -18.53 -6.12 -23.79
CA VAL A 164 -19.26 -4.93 -24.25
C VAL A 164 -20.64 -4.83 -23.60
N TYR A 165 -21.30 -5.95 -23.32
CA TYR A 165 -22.56 -5.97 -22.57
C TYR A 165 -22.38 -5.49 -21.13
N LEU A 166 -21.27 -5.81 -20.46
CA LEU A 166 -20.98 -5.23 -19.14
C LEU A 166 -20.75 -3.72 -19.21
N GLU A 167 -20.02 -3.22 -20.22
CA GLU A 167 -19.89 -1.77 -20.40
C GLU A 167 -21.23 -1.09 -20.70
N GLN A 168 -22.10 -1.76 -21.46
CA GLN A 168 -23.48 -1.30 -21.66
C GLN A 168 -24.25 -1.29 -20.34
N LEU A 169 -24.13 -2.31 -19.50
CA LEU A 169 -24.79 -2.33 -18.19
C LEU A 169 -24.28 -1.21 -17.28
N LYS A 170 -22.96 -0.96 -17.24
CA LYS A 170 -22.38 0.19 -16.52
C LYS A 170 -22.97 1.51 -17.00
N TRP A 171 -23.12 1.67 -18.33
CA TRP A 171 -23.77 2.83 -18.91
C TRP A 171 -25.24 2.96 -18.47
N TYR A 172 -26.03 1.87 -18.49
CA TYR A 172 -27.41 1.86 -18.02
C TYR A 172 -27.50 2.24 -16.54
N VAL A 173 -26.70 1.62 -15.68
CA VAL A 173 -26.65 1.93 -14.24
C VAL A 173 -26.28 3.39 -13.98
N THR A 174 -25.52 4.01 -14.88
CA THR A 174 -25.08 5.42 -14.74
C THR A 174 -26.12 6.42 -15.25
N PHE A 175 -26.76 6.16 -16.40
CA PHE A 175 -27.58 7.15 -17.12
C PHE A 175 -29.07 6.83 -17.20
N ARG A 176 -29.53 5.67 -16.71
CA ARG A 176 -30.92 5.22 -16.85
C ARG A 176 -31.55 4.90 -15.50
N PRO A 177 -32.89 5.05 -15.38
CA PRO A 177 -33.61 4.67 -14.17
C PRO A 177 -33.63 3.15 -13.98
N LEU A 178 -33.82 2.72 -12.73
CA LEU A 178 -33.72 1.29 -12.35
C LEU A 178 -34.68 0.37 -13.11
N ASP A 179 -35.86 0.83 -13.50
CA ASP A 179 -36.80 0.00 -14.27
C ASP A 179 -36.29 -0.36 -15.67
N GLU A 180 -35.50 0.51 -16.29
CA GLU A 180 -34.78 0.23 -17.53
C GLU A 180 -33.58 -0.67 -17.29
N VAL A 181 -32.84 -0.46 -16.20
CA VAL A 181 -31.73 -1.33 -15.78
C VAL A 181 -32.22 -2.77 -15.54
N GLU A 182 -33.32 -2.94 -14.80
CA GLU A 182 -33.93 -4.26 -14.52
C GLU A 182 -34.37 -4.97 -15.82
N GLN A 183 -34.89 -4.23 -16.80
CA GLN A 183 -35.25 -4.77 -18.11
C GLN A 183 -34.01 -5.21 -18.90
N PHE A 184 -32.95 -4.40 -18.84
CA PHE A 184 -31.70 -4.70 -19.52
C PHE A 184 -30.99 -5.90 -18.91
N ILE A 185 -30.92 -6.01 -17.57
CA ILE A 185 -30.35 -7.17 -16.87
C ILE A 185 -31.07 -8.46 -17.29
N LYS A 186 -32.41 -8.47 -17.32
CA LYS A 186 -33.19 -9.63 -17.80
C LYS A 186 -32.90 -10.01 -19.26
N LEU A 187 -32.47 -9.04 -20.07
CA LEU A 187 -32.07 -9.28 -21.45
C LEU A 187 -30.63 -9.80 -21.56
N LEU A 188 -29.79 -9.54 -20.56
CA LEU A 188 -28.46 -10.12 -20.41
C LEU A 188 -28.47 -11.51 -19.79
N GLU A 189 -29.47 -11.82 -18.94
CA GLU A 189 -29.73 -13.16 -18.42
C GLU A 189 -29.93 -14.14 -19.59
N GLY A 190 -29.01 -15.11 -19.75
CA GLY A 190 -28.99 -16.06 -20.87
C GLY A 190 -28.20 -15.61 -22.10
N LYS A 191 -27.57 -14.43 -22.07
CA LYS A 191 -26.53 -14.02 -23.03
C LYS A 191 -25.13 -14.20 -22.46
N ILE A 192 -24.95 -13.85 -21.20
CA ILE A 192 -23.72 -14.05 -20.43
C ILE A 192 -23.85 -15.40 -19.72
N GLU A 193 -23.44 -16.50 -20.35
CA GLU A 193 -23.74 -17.85 -19.83
C GLU A 193 -22.53 -18.63 -19.27
N THR A 194 -21.27 -18.20 -19.47
CA THR A 194 -20.12 -19.11 -19.22
C THR A 194 -18.91 -18.53 -18.49
N ASN A 195 -18.87 -17.24 -18.16
CA ASN A 195 -17.73 -16.64 -17.46
C ASN A 195 -18.08 -16.22 -16.03
N ASN A 196 -17.53 -16.95 -15.05
CA ASN A 196 -17.76 -16.73 -13.62
C ASN A 196 -17.44 -15.30 -13.18
N TYR A 197 -16.36 -14.71 -13.71
CA TYR A 197 -15.98 -13.33 -13.43
C TYR A 197 -17.07 -12.35 -13.87
N MET A 198 -17.57 -12.52 -15.11
CA MET A 198 -18.58 -11.64 -15.69
C MET A 198 -19.90 -11.68 -14.93
N LEU A 199 -20.27 -12.87 -14.44
CA LEU A 199 -21.48 -13.03 -13.65
C LEU A 199 -21.34 -12.44 -12.24
N GLY A 200 -20.13 -12.43 -11.67
CA GLY A 200 -19.82 -11.70 -10.43
C GLY A 200 -20.01 -10.18 -10.62
N GLU A 201 -19.42 -9.63 -11.68
CA GLU A 201 -19.53 -8.20 -12.01
C GLU A 201 -20.98 -7.79 -12.33
N LEU A 202 -21.74 -8.62 -13.04
CA LEU A 202 -23.16 -8.38 -13.28
C LEU A 202 -23.95 -8.28 -11.97
N ALA A 203 -23.73 -9.20 -11.04
CA ALA A 203 -24.44 -9.20 -9.74
C ALA A 203 -24.07 -7.99 -8.88
N LYS A 204 -22.82 -7.54 -8.95
CA LYS A 204 -22.34 -6.33 -8.28
C LYS A 204 -22.97 -5.06 -8.86
N LEU A 205 -23.05 -4.94 -10.19
CA LEU A 205 -23.73 -3.82 -10.85
C LEU A 205 -25.24 -3.82 -10.60
N GLU A 206 -25.88 -5.00 -10.61
CA GLU A 206 -27.29 -5.18 -10.25
C GLU A 206 -27.53 -4.72 -8.80
N ALA A 207 -26.73 -5.20 -7.85
CA ALA A 207 -26.82 -4.79 -6.45
C ALA A 207 -26.63 -3.27 -6.29
N LYS A 208 -25.64 -2.68 -6.97
CA LYS A 208 -25.40 -1.23 -6.96
C LYS A 208 -26.62 -0.44 -7.44
N ALA A 209 -27.27 -0.88 -8.52
CA ALA A 209 -28.49 -0.25 -9.03
C ALA A 209 -29.66 -0.33 -8.04
N TYR A 210 -29.83 -1.47 -7.35
CA TYR A 210 -30.86 -1.60 -6.31
C TYR A 210 -30.58 -0.76 -5.07
N ILE A 211 -29.31 -0.72 -4.63
CA ILE A 211 -28.86 0.12 -3.52
C ILE A 211 -29.12 1.59 -3.84
N ALA A 212 -28.88 2.02 -5.08
CA ALA A 212 -29.09 3.38 -5.55
C ALA A 212 -30.53 3.89 -5.37
N GLU A 213 -31.51 2.99 -5.54
CA GLU A 213 -32.95 3.29 -5.40
C GLU A 213 -33.51 2.92 -4.01
N GLY A 214 -32.64 2.57 -3.06
CA GLY A 214 -33.04 2.18 -1.71
C GLY A 214 -33.74 0.81 -1.62
N LYS A 215 -33.64 -0.04 -2.64
CA LYS A 215 -34.24 -1.40 -2.67
C LYS A 215 -33.30 -2.46 -2.08
N TYR A 216 -32.84 -2.25 -0.84
CA TYR A 216 -31.75 -3.04 -0.25
C TYR A 216 -32.09 -4.51 0.00
N GLU A 217 -33.33 -4.82 0.39
CA GLU A 217 -33.78 -6.22 0.59
C GLU A 217 -33.68 -7.02 -0.72
N VAL A 218 -33.99 -6.36 -1.84
CA VAL A 218 -33.88 -6.95 -3.18
C VAL A 218 -32.41 -7.15 -3.54
N ALA A 219 -31.57 -6.12 -3.33
CA ALA A 219 -30.12 -6.24 -3.54
C ALA A 219 -29.53 -7.40 -2.73
N LEU A 220 -29.90 -7.50 -1.46
CA LEU A 220 -29.40 -8.53 -0.56
C LEU A 220 -29.85 -9.93 -1.01
N SER A 221 -31.14 -10.11 -1.31
CA SER A 221 -31.66 -11.39 -1.81
C SER A 221 -30.94 -11.82 -3.09
N LYS A 222 -30.72 -10.89 -4.02
CA LYS A 222 -30.04 -11.15 -5.30
C LYS A 222 -28.58 -11.55 -5.10
N LEU A 223 -27.87 -10.85 -4.22
CA LEU A 223 -26.50 -11.20 -3.85
C LEU A 223 -26.43 -12.58 -3.19
N SER A 224 -27.29 -12.87 -2.22
CA SER A 224 -27.35 -14.18 -1.55
C SER A 224 -27.59 -15.32 -2.54
N ASP A 225 -28.55 -15.13 -3.46
CA ASP A 225 -28.85 -16.12 -4.49
C ASP A 225 -27.66 -16.34 -5.44
N ARG A 226 -26.95 -15.27 -5.82
CA ARG A 226 -25.78 -15.35 -6.69
C ARG A 226 -24.59 -16.02 -6.01
N ILE A 227 -24.34 -15.70 -4.74
CA ILE A 227 -23.29 -16.34 -3.93
C ILE A 227 -23.55 -17.84 -3.88
N ARG A 228 -24.79 -18.25 -3.55
CA ARG A 228 -25.17 -19.68 -3.53
C ARG A 228 -24.94 -20.36 -4.88
N GLN A 229 -25.35 -19.74 -5.98
CA GLN A 229 -25.12 -20.28 -7.32
C GLN A 229 -23.63 -20.41 -7.66
N SER A 230 -22.81 -19.46 -7.18
CA SER A 230 -21.36 -19.47 -7.42
C SER A 230 -20.68 -20.58 -6.62
N ASP A 231 -21.08 -20.79 -5.36
CA ASP A 231 -20.60 -21.89 -4.53
C ASP A 231 -20.98 -23.26 -5.11
N GLU A 232 -22.22 -23.43 -5.57
CA GLU A 232 -22.70 -24.67 -6.20
C GLU A 232 -21.89 -24.99 -7.46
N MET A 233 -21.63 -23.99 -8.30
CA MET A 233 -20.85 -24.14 -9.53
C MET A 233 -19.37 -24.44 -9.28
N VAL A 234 -18.76 -23.83 -8.26
CA VAL A 234 -17.37 -24.13 -7.86
C VAL A 234 -17.25 -25.55 -7.32
N ALA A 235 -18.20 -25.98 -6.49
CA ALA A 235 -18.23 -27.35 -5.98
C ALA A 235 -18.35 -28.39 -7.10
N GLU A 236 -19.15 -28.10 -8.16
CA GLU A 236 -19.23 -28.96 -9.35
C GLU A 236 -17.91 -29.00 -10.15
N LEU A 237 -17.17 -27.89 -10.22
CA LEU A 237 -15.89 -27.82 -10.94
C LEU A 237 -14.76 -28.51 -10.17
N GLU A 238 -14.74 -28.40 -8.84
CA GLU A 238 -13.73 -29.04 -7.98
C GLU A 238 -13.80 -30.57 -8.00
N GLU A 239 -14.96 -31.16 -8.31
CA GLU A 239 -15.09 -32.61 -8.52
C GLU A 239 -14.29 -33.12 -9.74
N ASP A 240 -13.92 -32.23 -10.68
CA ASP A 240 -13.25 -32.55 -11.95
C ASP A 240 -11.78 -32.09 -12.04
N ILE A 241 -11.24 -31.38 -11.02
CA ILE A 241 -9.88 -30.80 -11.04
C ILE A 241 -8.88 -31.68 -10.27
N GLU A 242 -7.72 -31.98 -10.88
CA GLU A 242 -6.59 -32.70 -10.26
C GLU A 242 -5.95 -31.84 -9.14
N ASP A 243 -5.58 -32.47 -8.01
CA ASP A 243 -5.03 -31.86 -6.78
C ASP A 243 -4.15 -30.61 -7.03
N GLY A 244 -4.62 -29.44 -6.58
CA GLY A 244 -3.78 -28.24 -6.39
C GLY A 244 -4.23 -26.92 -7.04
N PHE A 245 -5.33 -26.90 -7.79
CA PHE A 245 -5.90 -25.66 -8.35
C PHE A 245 -7.28 -25.35 -7.75
N GLU A 246 -7.36 -24.33 -6.89
CA GLU A 246 -8.65 -23.77 -6.44
C GLU A 246 -9.30 -22.99 -7.60
N ALA A 247 -10.58 -23.28 -7.87
CA ALA A 247 -11.34 -22.55 -8.88
C ALA A 247 -11.71 -21.15 -8.33
N TYR A 248 -11.59 -20.11 -9.18
CA TYR A 248 -12.01 -18.76 -8.81
C TYR A 248 -13.51 -18.71 -8.49
N ASN A 249 -13.85 -18.37 -7.25
CA ASN A 249 -15.22 -18.19 -6.80
C ASN A 249 -15.60 -16.69 -6.80
N PRO A 250 -16.42 -16.21 -7.75
CA PRO A 250 -16.91 -14.83 -7.72
C PRO A 250 -17.79 -14.55 -6.49
N GLY A 251 -18.32 -15.59 -5.83
CA GLY A 251 -19.07 -15.47 -4.59
C GLY A 251 -18.27 -14.85 -3.45
N ASP A 252 -16.95 -15.05 -3.41
CA ASP A 252 -16.11 -14.52 -2.33
C ASP A 252 -16.08 -12.99 -2.32
N GLU A 253 -15.99 -12.37 -3.50
CA GLU A 253 -16.04 -10.90 -3.63
C GLU A 253 -17.44 -10.35 -3.27
N LEU A 254 -18.51 -11.09 -3.61
CA LEU A 254 -19.89 -10.69 -3.33
C LEU A 254 -20.27 -10.80 -1.85
N ARG A 255 -19.66 -11.74 -1.10
CA ARG A 255 -19.92 -11.91 0.35
C ARG A 255 -19.63 -10.66 1.15
N THR A 256 -18.59 -9.90 0.78
CA THR A 256 -18.23 -8.66 1.47
C THR A 256 -19.30 -7.60 1.31
N LEU A 257 -19.83 -7.45 0.10
CA LEU A 257 -20.95 -6.55 -0.18
C LEU A 257 -22.22 -7.01 0.56
N GLU A 258 -22.49 -8.32 0.54
CA GLU A 258 -23.63 -8.92 1.26
C GLU A 258 -23.55 -8.69 2.78
N ALA A 259 -22.39 -8.93 3.39
CA ALA A 259 -22.15 -8.74 4.82
C ALA A 259 -22.30 -7.26 5.22
N SER A 260 -21.79 -6.34 4.39
CA SER A 260 -21.91 -4.89 4.61
C SER A 260 -23.38 -4.45 4.58
N LEU A 261 -24.16 -4.97 3.63
CA LEU A 261 -25.61 -4.73 3.54
C LEU A 261 -26.36 -5.30 4.75
N LYS A 262 -26.09 -6.55 5.14
CA LYS A 262 -26.72 -7.20 6.31
C LYS A 262 -26.46 -6.40 7.59
N LYS A 263 -25.20 -6.06 7.87
CA LYS A 263 -24.80 -5.26 9.05
C LYS A 263 -25.50 -3.91 9.08
N SER A 264 -25.67 -3.28 7.92
CA SER A 264 -26.34 -1.98 7.82
C SER A 264 -27.85 -2.08 8.05
N PHE A 265 -28.47 -3.19 7.61
CA PHE A 265 -29.90 -3.45 7.77
C PHE A 265 -30.29 -3.85 9.20
N ASP A 266 -29.46 -4.65 9.89
CA ASP A 266 -29.70 -5.06 11.28
C ASP A 266 -29.71 -3.87 12.26
N ASN A 267 -29.10 -2.73 11.86
CA ASN A 267 -29.02 -1.51 12.64
C ASN A 267 -30.19 -0.52 12.39
N GLY A 268 -31.16 -0.84 11.52
CA GLY A 268 -32.34 0.00 11.25
C GLY A 268 -32.64 0.20 9.76
N GLU A 269 -33.45 1.22 9.43
CA GLU A 269 -33.76 1.57 8.04
C GLU A 269 -32.51 2.10 7.34
N LEU A 270 -32.02 1.39 6.32
CA LEU A 270 -30.82 1.75 5.58
C LEU A 270 -31.08 2.98 4.70
N VAL A 271 -30.25 4.01 4.86
CA VAL A 271 -30.21 5.24 4.07
C VAL A 271 -28.76 5.45 3.67
N VAL A 272 -28.47 5.37 2.38
CA VAL A 272 -27.13 5.63 1.88
C VAL A 272 -26.71 7.08 2.15
N GLY A 273 -25.47 7.26 2.57
CA GLY A 273 -24.84 8.56 2.69
C GLY A 273 -24.17 8.99 1.39
N SER A 274 -23.38 10.07 1.45
CA SER A 274 -22.49 10.46 0.36
C SER A 274 -21.15 10.93 0.89
N ILE A 275 -20.10 10.74 0.11
CA ILE A 275 -18.80 11.39 0.34
C ILE A 275 -18.52 12.33 -0.82
N ALA A 276 -18.09 13.56 -0.55
CA ALA A 276 -17.63 14.49 -1.56
C ALA A 276 -16.38 15.23 -1.09
N GLY A 277 -15.67 15.87 -1.99
CA GLY A 277 -14.56 16.74 -1.60
C GLY A 277 -13.84 17.34 -2.79
N LYS A 278 -12.78 18.08 -2.48
CA LYS A 278 -11.90 18.69 -3.47
C LYS A 278 -10.45 18.28 -3.25
N ILE A 279 -9.76 18.01 -4.36
CA ILE A 279 -8.32 17.79 -4.40
C ILE A 279 -7.67 19.00 -5.05
N ALA A 280 -6.80 19.67 -4.30
CA ALA A 280 -6.08 20.84 -4.77
C ALA A 280 -4.64 20.83 -4.26
N ARG A 281 -3.78 21.58 -4.94
CA ARG A 281 -2.47 21.96 -4.41
C ARG A 281 -2.63 23.10 -3.40
N SER A 282 -1.68 23.26 -2.49
CA SER A 282 -1.73 24.31 -1.47
C SER A 282 -1.66 25.73 -2.04
N ASP A 283 -1.22 25.88 -3.30
CA ASP A 283 -1.31 27.13 -4.07
C ASP A 283 -2.72 27.44 -4.61
N GLY A 284 -3.67 26.53 -4.41
CA GLY A 284 -5.06 26.63 -4.82
C GLY A 284 -5.37 26.04 -6.20
N SER A 285 -4.36 25.57 -6.94
CA SER A 285 -4.59 24.94 -8.24
C SER A 285 -5.27 23.56 -8.10
N PRO A 286 -6.28 23.25 -8.93
CA PRO A 286 -7.02 21.99 -8.82
C PRO A 286 -6.19 20.82 -9.34
N VAL A 287 -6.35 19.65 -8.71
CA VAL A 287 -5.83 18.39 -9.25
C VAL A 287 -6.94 17.70 -10.02
N ALA A 288 -7.01 17.97 -11.32
CA ALA A 288 -8.03 17.42 -12.22
C ALA A 288 -7.63 16.04 -12.75
N GLY A 289 -8.61 15.15 -12.96
CA GLY A 289 -8.39 13.81 -13.54
C GLY A 289 -7.72 12.80 -12.59
N ALA A 290 -7.47 13.14 -11.33
CA ALA A 290 -7.07 12.19 -10.31
C ALA A 290 -8.18 11.17 -10.03
N VAL A 291 -7.80 9.91 -9.85
CA VAL A 291 -8.71 8.83 -9.45
C VAL A 291 -8.89 8.88 -7.94
N VAL A 292 -10.13 8.87 -7.47
CA VAL A 292 -10.48 8.74 -6.06
C VAL A 292 -11.17 7.39 -5.86
N ILE A 293 -10.61 6.57 -4.98
CA ILE A 293 -11.08 5.21 -4.69
C ILE A 293 -11.46 5.14 -3.22
N LEU A 294 -12.66 4.63 -2.93
CA LEU A 294 -13.14 4.47 -1.58
C LEU A 294 -13.27 2.97 -1.26
N ARG A 295 -12.38 2.47 -0.41
CA ARG A 295 -12.27 1.04 -0.07
C ARG A 295 -12.96 0.74 1.24
N THR A 296 -13.70 -0.36 1.29
CA THR A 296 -14.31 -0.86 2.53
C THR A 296 -13.26 -1.37 3.51
N GLU A 297 -13.62 -1.48 4.78
CA GLU A 297 -12.76 -2.05 5.84
C GLU A 297 -12.19 -3.42 5.48
N HIS A 298 -13.03 -4.28 4.91
CA HIS A 298 -12.60 -5.59 4.47
C HIS A 298 -11.55 -5.53 3.35
N ASN A 299 -11.72 -4.64 2.36
CA ASN A 299 -10.83 -4.60 1.20
C ASN A 299 -9.51 -3.86 1.48
N ALA A 300 -9.46 -2.98 2.48
CA ALA A 300 -8.31 -2.10 2.75
C ALA A 300 -6.97 -2.84 2.87
N GLY A 301 -6.98 -4.03 3.49
CA GLY A 301 -5.80 -4.87 3.72
C GLY A 301 -5.36 -5.74 2.54
N TYR A 302 -6.23 -5.93 1.54
CA TYR A 302 -5.93 -6.74 0.36
C TYR A 302 -5.28 -5.91 -0.75
N GLY A 303 -4.46 -6.56 -1.58
CA GLY A 303 -3.87 -5.97 -2.78
C GLY A 303 -4.95 -5.35 -3.66
N MET A 304 -4.71 -4.12 -4.15
CA MET A 304 -5.73 -3.37 -4.85
C MET A 304 -6.00 -3.95 -6.24
N ARG A 305 -7.24 -4.37 -6.48
CA ARG A 305 -7.73 -4.79 -7.81
C ARG A 305 -8.52 -3.64 -8.43
N PHE A 306 -7.80 -2.75 -9.13
CA PHE A 306 -8.30 -1.42 -9.52
C PHE A 306 -9.60 -1.40 -10.33
N LYS A 307 -9.87 -2.42 -11.16
CA LYS A 307 -11.10 -2.49 -11.95
C LYS A 307 -12.31 -2.96 -11.13
N ASP A 308 -12.08 -3.47 -9.92
CA ASP A 308 -13.07 -4.20 -9.14
C ASP A 308 -13.48 -3.44 -7.85
N GLU A 309 -13.00 -2.21 -7.62
CA GLU A 309 -13.42 -1.43 -6.45
C GLU A 309 -14.82 -0.83 -6.66
N LEU A 310 -15.71 -1.00 -5.66
CA LEU A 310 -17.13 -0.62 -5.77
C LEU A 310 -17.36 0.89 -5.96
N TYR A 311 -16.52 1.68 -5.29
CA TYR A 311 -16.58 3.14 -5.27
C TYR A 311 -15.29 3.72 -5.85
N GLN A 312 -15.37 4.13 -7.12
CA GLN A 312 -14.29 4.82 -7.81
C GLN A 312 -14.88 5.98 -8.63
N VAL A 313 -14.29 7.16 -8.51
CA VAL A 313 -14.64 8.35 -9.28
C VAL A 313 -13.38 9.10 -9.70
N TYR A 314 -13.54 10.06 -10.60
CA TYR A 314 -12.46 10.94 -11.02
C TYR A 314 -12.78 12.36 -10.60
N THR A 315 -11.74 13.12 -10.30
CA THR A 315 -11.89 14.56 -10.08
C THR A 315 -12.22 15.28 -11.37
N ASP A 316 -13.13 16.24 -11.28
CA ASP A 316 -13.45 17.15 -12.39
C ASP A 316 -12.32 18.16 -12.66
N SER A 317 -12.53 19.07 -13.63
CA SER A 317 -11.58 20.13 -13.98
C SER A 317 -11.28 21.12 -12.84
N ASP A 318 -12.16 21.22 -11.85
CA ASP A 318 -12.02 22.08 -10.67
C ASP A 318 -11.48 21.29 -9.45
N GLY A 319 -11.15 20.00 -9.63
CA GLY A 319 -10.61 19.10 -8.64
C GLY A 319 -11.66 18.46 -7.72
N ASN A 320 -12.96 18.61 -7.99
CA ASN A 320 -14.02 18.08 -7.13
C ASN A 320 -14.34 16.62 -7.47
N TYR A 321 -14.73 15.84 -6.45
CA TYR A 321 -15.20 14.47 -6.59
C TYR A 321 -16.43 14.21 -5.70
N GLN A 322 -17.25 13.22 -6.08
CA GLN A 322 -18.44 12.85 -5.31
C GLN A 322 -18.84 11.37 -5.48
N PHE A 323 -19.13 10.73 -4.36
CA PHE A 323 -19.78 9.43 -4.22
C PHE A 323 -21.18 9.65 -3.63
N PRO A 324 -22.27 9.68 -4.42
CA PRO A 324 -23.59 10.09 -3.94
C PRO A 324 -24.35 9.03 -3.12
N GLN A 325 -23.94 7.76 -3.17
CA GLN A 325 -24.68 6.62 -2.62
C GLN A 325 -23.74 5.63 -1.93
N VAL A 326 -23.11 6.09 -0.84
CA VAL A 326 -22.19 5.30 -0.05
C VAL A 326 -22.95 4.62 1.07
N MET A 327 -22.87 3.29 1.15
CA MET A 327 -23.45 2.57 2.28
C MET A 327 -22.83 3.00 3.60
N PRO A 328 -23.57 3.02 4.72
CA PRO A 328 -23.00 3.26 6.03
C PRO A 328 -21.88 2.26 6.33
N GLY A 329 -20.77 2.75 6.88
CA GLY A 329 -19.59 1.93 7.08
C GLY A 329 -18.33 2.74 7.31
N ARG A 330 -17.20 2.03 7.34
CA ARG A 330 -15.86 2.59 7.46
C ARG A 330 -15.13 2.40 6.15
N TYR A 331 -14.48 3.46 5.69
CA TYR A 331 -13.80 3.46 4.40
C TYR A 331 -12.43 4.09 4.46
N GLN A 332 -11.49 3.57 3.68
CA GLN A 332 -10.23 4.24 3.39
C GLN A 332 -10.30 4.91 2.03
N LEU A 333 -9.80 6.13 1.94
CA LEU A 333 -9.74 6.86 0.69
C LEU A 333 -8.33 6.75 0.09
N PHE A 334 -8.27 6.36 -1.18
CA PHE A 334 -7.05 6.28 -1.97
C PHE A 334 -7.11 7.22 -3.18
N LEU A 335 -5.95 7.74 -3.56
CA LEU A 335 -5.74 8.56 -4.73
C LEU A 335 -4.84 7.85 -5.74
N GLY A 336 -5.33 7.68 -6.97
CA GLY A 336 -4.51 7.37 -8.14
C GLY A 336 -4.13 8.67 -8.85
N LEU A 337 -2.83 8.95 -8.92
CA LEU A 337 -2.26 10.17 -9.49
C LEU A 337 -1.26 9.86 -10.61
N GLN A 338 -1.20 10.70 -11.64
CA GLN A 338 -0.14 10.70 -12.65
C GLN A 338 1.11 11.41 -12.10
N LEU A 339 2.29 11.12 -12.66
CA LEU A 339 3.55 11.75 -12.26
C LEU A 339 3.49 13.29 -12.36
N GLU A 340 2.85 13.84 -13.39
CA GLU A 340 2.72 15.30 -13.58
C GLU A 340 1.85 15.96 -12.50
N GLN A 341 0.93 15.20 -11.88
CA GLN A 341 0.09 15.70 -10.81
C GLN A 341 0.89 15.81 -9.49
N VAL A 342 1.84 14.91 -9.25
CA VAL A 342 2.68 14.85 -8.03
C VAL A 342 4.08 15.44 -8.19
N ASP A 343 4.43 15.96 -9.36
CA ASP A 343 5.74 16.57 -9.62
C ASP A 343 5.99 17.82 -8.76
N GLY A 344 6.84 17.68 -7.75
CA GLY A 344 7.14 18.70 -6.74
C GLY A 344 6.17 18.72 -5.56
N TRP A 345 5.24 17.75 -5.46
CA TRP A 345 4.18 17.76 -4.46
C TRP A 345 4.02 16.43 -3.73
N ALA A 346 3.66 16.49 -2.45
CA ALA A 346 3.24 15.35 -1.65
C ALA A 346 1.77 15.51 -1.20
N VAL A 347 1.02 14.40 -1.20
CA VAL A 347 -0.34 14.36 -0.68
C VAL A 347 -0.31 14.47 0.86
N GLY A 348 -0.79 15.60 1.39
CA GLY A 348 -0.91 15.89 2.82
C GLY A 348 -2.20 15.37 3.47
N ASN A 349 -2.38 15.68 4.76
CA ASN A 349 -3.60 15.47 5.56
C ASN A 349 -4.08 14.00 5.61
N ARG A 350 -3.27 13.10 6.18
CA ARG A 350 -3.59 11.66 6.30
C ARG A 350 -4.06 11.22 7.69
N LYS A 351 -4.47 12.16 8.56
CA LYS A 351 -4.74 11.84 9.97
C LYS A 351 -5.90 10.87 10.14
N GLU A 352 -6.99 11.06 9.38
CA GLU A 352 -8.11 10.12 9.39
C GLU A 352 -7.83 9.00 8.39
N THR A 353 -7.42 7.87 8.93
CA THR A 353 -7.22 6.61 8.20
C THR A 353 -8.53 6.04 7.70
N TRP A 354 -9.63 6.33 8.42
CA TRP A 354 -10.98 5.89 8.13
C TRP A 354 -11.98 7.04 8.06
N VAL A 355 -12.68 7.11 6.93
CA VAL A 355 -13.88 7.94 6.76
C VAL A 355 -15.08 7.12 7.23
N HIS A 356 -15.74 7.62 8.26
CA HIS A 356 -16.98 7.02 8.78
C HIS A 356 -18.19 7.63 8.08
N VAL A 357 -18.97 6.79 7.40
CA VAL A 357 -20.25 7.19 6.80
C VAL A 357 -21.36 6.64 7.67
N LYS A 358 -22.13 7.51 8.32
CA LYS A 358 -23.35 7.11 9.01
C LYS A 358 -24.53 7.10 8.05
N ASN A 359 -25.62 6.54 8.56
CA ASN A 359 -26.88 6.42 7.86
C ASN A 359 -27.41 7.79 7.37
N GLY A 360 -27.48 7.98 6.05
CA GLY A 360 -27.90 9.22 5.39
C GLY A 360 -26.95 10.41 5.56
N GLU A 361 -25.72 10.20 6.03
CA GLU A 361 -24.76 11.27 6.28
C GLU A 361 -24.10 11.76 4.99
N HIS A 362 -23.95 13.08 4.85
CA HIS A 362 -23.14 13.70 3.81
C HIS A 362 -21.80 14.11 4.40
N THR A 363 -20.74 13.39 4.04
CA THR A 363 -19.37 13.63 4.52
C THR A 363 -18.57 14.40 3.48
N SER A 364 -17.85 15.43 3.91
CA SER A 364 -16.92 16.19 3.06
C SER A 364 -15.48 15.86 3.45
N TYR A 365 -14.63 15.50 2.49
CA TYR A 365 -13.24 15.13 2.73
C TYR A 365 -12.32 15.76 1.67
N ASP A 366 -11.71 16.89 2.02
CA ASP A 366 -10.80 17.60 1.11
C ASP A 366 -9.36 17.11 1.29
N MET A 367 -8.60 17.07 0.19
CA MET A 367 -7.19 16.71 0.21
C MET A 367 -6.35 17.81 -0.41
N THR A 368 -5.23 18.11 0.24
CA THR A 368 -4.29 19.12 -0.22
C THR A 368 -2.94 18.49 -0.52
N LEU A 369 -2.43 18.75 -1.71
CA LEU A 369 -1.06 18.46 -2.08
C LEU A 369 -0.18 19.64 -1.64
N ASN A 370 0.86 19.37 -0.86
CA ASN A 370 1.81 20.37 -0.37
C ASN A 370 3.15 20.24 -1.11
N PRO A 371 3.90 21.33 -1.30
CA PRO A 371 5.21 21.27 -1.94
C PRO A 371 6.14 20.33 -1.18
N LEU A 372 7.02 19.64 -1.91
CA LEU A 372 8.07 18.84 -1.29
C LEU A 372 9.03 19.73 -0.51
N ILE A 373 9.56 19.20 0.58
CA ILE A 373 10.56 19.87 1.41
C ILE A 373 11.89 19.89 0.64
N GLU A 374 12.55 21.04 0.60
CA GLU A 374 13.89 21.16 0.08
C GLU A 374 14.93 20.78 1.14
N VAL A 375 15.83 19.86 0.78
CA VAL A 375 16.93 19.41 1.63
C VAL A 375 18.19 20.23 1.35
N GLN A 376 18.99 20.46 2.39
CA GLN A 376 20.18 21.32 2.30
C GLN A 376 21.49 20.56 2.52
N SER A 377 21.53 19.61 3.46
CA SER A 377 22.72 18.81 3.75
C SER A 377 22.35 17.58 4.59
N PRO A 378 23.02 16.42 4.40
CA PRO A 378 24.00 16.15 3.35
C PRO A 378 23.32 15.89 1.98
N ILE A 379 23.96 16.31 0.89
CA ILE A 379 23.34 16.30 -0.45
C ILE A 379 24.35 15.93 -1.54
N ASN A 380 23.85 15.51 -2.71
CA ASN A 380 24.62 15.35 -3.94
C ASN A 380 25.90 14.52 -3.78
N ASP A 381 25.79 13.38 -3.10
CA ASP A 381 26.88 12.42 -2.87
C ASP A 381 28.06 12.97 -2.05
N GLU A 382 27.75 13.88 -1.14
CA GLU A 382 28.72 14.39 -0.17
C GLU A 382 29.38 13.24 0.60
N LYS A 383 30.69 13.35 0.83
CA LYS A 383 31.48 12.36 1.56
C LYS A 383 31.74 12.86 2.97
N ILE A 384 31.10 12.23 3.94
CA ILE A 384 31.24 12.58 5.35
C ILE A 384 32.37 11.75 5.93
N THR A 385 33.36 12.41 6.56
CA THR A 385 34.54 11.76 7.15
C THR A 385 34.68 12.02 8.65
N THR A 386 33.65 12.66 9.22
CA THR A 386 33.55 13.00 10.64
C THR A 386 32.64 12.01 11.37
N ASP A 387 32.81 11.90 12.68
CA ASP A 387 32.01 11.06 13.59
C ASP A 387 30.63 11.64 13.92
N GLU A 388 30.30 12.82 13.37
CA GLU A 388 29.00 13.47 13.45
C GLU A 388 28.49 13.86 12.05
N ILE A 389 27.17 13.80 11.88
CA ILE A 389 26.45 14.18 10.65
C ILE A 389 25.40 15.20 11.02
N THR A 390 25.35 16.32 10.30
CA THR A 390 24.32 17.34 10.48
C THR A 390 23.35 17.34 9.30
N PHE A 391 22.10 17.00 9.57
CA PHE A 391 21.00 17.08 8.62
C PHE A 391 20.36 18.47 8.68
N ARG A 392 19.96 19.00 7.52
CA ARG A 392 19.33 20.33 7.40
C ARG A 392 18.35 20.38 6.23
N TRP A 393 17.20 21.01 6.46
CA TRP A 393 16.13 21.18 5.47
C TRP A 393 15.46 22.55 5.60
N ASP A 394 14.58 22.86 4.66
CA ASP A 394 13.77 24.08 4.69
C ASP A 394 12.59 23.98 5.66
N ARG A 395 12.28 25.08 6.33
CA ARG A 395 11.12 25.16 7.23
C ARG A 395 9.82 24.99 6.43
N VAL A 396 8.91 24.24 7.01
CA VAL A 396 7.54 24.03 6.51
C VAL A 396 6.58 24.87 7.35
N GLU A 397 5.73 25.65 6.70
CA GLU A 397 4.72 26.44 7.39
C GLU A 397 3.69 25.53 8.08
N GLY A 398 3.41 25.81 9.35
CA GLY A 398 2.48 25.01 10.16
C GLY A 398 3.04 23.68 10.67
N ALA A 399 4.32 23.37 10.44
CA ALA A 399 4.96 22.21 11.05
C ALA A 399 5.40 22.52 12.49
N ASP A 400 5.01 21.65 13.41
CA ASP A 400 5.42 21.68 14.81
C ASP A 400 6.62 20.74 15.04
N TYR A 401 6.71 19.64 14.29
CA TYR A 401 7.87 18.77 14.33
C TYR A 401 8.16 18.06 13.01
N TYR A 402 9.35 17.47 12.93
CA TYR A 402 9.84 16.70 11.80
C TYR A 402 10.26 15.29 12.20
N GLN A 403 10.20 14.39 11.24
CA GLN A 403 10.74 13.05 11.32
C GLN A 403 11.82 12.86 10.26
N LEU A 404 13.01 12.44 10.68
CA LEU A 404 14.13 12.09 9.81
C LEU A 404 14.06 10.58 9.49
N ASN A 405 14.07 10.24 8.21
CA ASN A 405 14.10 8.88 7.69
C ASN A 405 15.42 8.63 6.97
N ILE A 406 15.94 7.40 7.03
CA ILE A 406 17.21 7.03 6.39
C ILE A 406 17.11 5.68 5.67
N GLY A 407 17.93 5.48 4.64
CA GLY A 407 18.01 4.25 3.88
C GLY A 407 19.32 4.13 3.13
N TYR A 408 19.44 3.12 2.30
CA TYR A 408 20.55 2.98 1.36
C TYR A 408 20.07 2.45 0.02
N SER A 409 20.87 2.69 -1.03
CA SER A 409 20.60 2.21 -2.38
C SER A 409 21.62 1.19 -2.86
N PHE A 410 21.15 0.17 -3.59
CA PHE A 410 21.93 -0.75 -4.40
C PHE A 410 21.72 -0.46 -5.90
N ASP A 411 22.48 -1.14 -6.76
CA ASP A 411 22.31 -1.03 -8.22
C ASP A 411 20.93 -1.49 -8.70
N GLU A 412 20.26 -2.37 -7.94
CA GLU A 412 18.96 -2.98 -8.29
C GLU A 412 17.75 -2.32 -7.61
N GLY A 413 17.96 -1.32 -6.75
CA GLY A 413 16.88 -0.66 -6.02
C GLY A 413 17.34 0.06 -4.75
N SER A 414 16.39 0.58 -3.98
CA SER A 414 16.69 1.25 -2.70
C SER A 414 15.90 0.63 -1.56
N ILE A 415 16.54 0.50 -0.40
CA ILE A 415 15.89 0.11 0.85
C ILE A 415 15.84 1.34 1.74
N MET A 416 14.64 1.86 1.97
CA MET A 416 14.41 2.88 2.97
C MET A 416 14.02 2.20 4.28
N SER A 417 14.68 2.56 5.38
CA SER A 417 14.20 2.19 6.72
C SER A 417 13.12 3.16 7.18
N GLY A 418 12.45 2.83 8.28
CA GLY A 418 11.49 3.74 8.92
C GLY A 418 12.17 4.98 9.53
N SER A 419 11.47 5.59 10.49
CA SER A 419 11.98 6.74 11.26
C SER A 419 13.33 6.44 11.91
N LEU A 420 14.33 7.27 11.62
CA LEU A 420 15.57 7.32 12.40
C LEU A 420 15.36 8.13 13.68
N LYS A 421 14.82 9.33 13.53
CA LYS A 421 14.55 10.26 14.64
C LYS A 421 13.25 11.02 14.39
N GLY A 422 12.37 11.05 15.38
CA GLY A 422 11.10 11.80 15.35
C GLY A 422 11.12 13.06 16.20
N ASN A 423 9.99 13.77 16.26
CA ASN A 423 9.74 14.90 17.16
C ASN A 423 10.78 16.04 17.09
N ILE A 424 11.43 16.23 15.94
CA ILE A 424 12.46 17.25 15.76
C ILE A 424 11.79 18.61 15.61
N GLN A 425 11.94 19.51 16.59
CA GLN A 425 11.27 20.83 16.62
C GLN A 425 11.92 21.90 15.73
N GLY A 426 13.05 21.60 15.10
CA GLY A 426 13.83 22.55 14.30
C GLY A 426 14.16 22.01 12.92
N GLU A 427 14.81 22.83 12.10
CA GLU A 427 15.14 22.53 10.71
C GLU A 427 16.52 21.86 10.55
N THR A 428 17.10 21.43 11.66
CA THR A 428 18.42 20.78 11.70
C THR A 428 18.54 19.83 12.88
N ILE A 429 19.25 18.74 12.67
CA ILE A 429 19.62 17.77 13.71
C ILE A 429 21.03 17.27 13.44
N THR A 430 21.80 17.09 14.51
CA THR A 430 23.12 16.45 14.46
C THR A 430 23.06 15.12 15.19
N ILE A 431 23.54 14.07 14.54
CA ILE A 431 23.61 12.71 15.10
C ILE A 431 25.04 12.17 14.96
N SER A 432 25.41 11.21 15.82
CA SER A 432 26.69 10.52 15.69
C SER A 432 26.63 9.41 14.63
N THR A 433 27.77 9.06 14.06
CA THR A 433 27.87 7.93 13.12
C THR A 433 27.56 6.61 13.80
N GLU A 434 27.88 6.47 15.09
CA GLU A 434 27.52 5.30 15.89
C GLU A 434 26.01 5.06 16.02
N GLU A 435 25.20 6.13 16.11
CA GLU A 435 23.73 6.00 16.11
C GLU A 435 23.22 5.42 14.78
N LEU A 436 23.79 5.86 13.66
CA LEU A 436 23.46 5.28 12.35
C LEU A 436 23.90 3.83 12.24
N TYR A 437 25.12 3.53 12.66
CA TYR A 437 25.64 2.19 12.53
C TYR A 437 24.86 1.17 13.36
N ASN A 438 24.28 1.55 14.50
CA ASN A 438 23.43 0.68 15.29
C ASN A 438 22.09 0.32 14.62
N ARG A 439 21.67 1.07 13.59
CA ARG A 439 20.43 0.77 12.88
C ARG A 439 20.58 -0.45 11.99
N THR A 440 19.69 -1.41 12.20
CA THR A 440 19.47 -2.51 11.26
C THR A 440 18.41 -2.07 10.26
N ILE A 441 18.78 -2.02 8.99
CA ILE A 441 17.87 -1.74 7.88
C ILE A 441 17.69 -3.05 7.13
N GLY A 442 16.46 -3.32 6.66
CA GLY A 442 16.01 -4.63 6.19
C GLY A 442 17.02 -5.43 5.36
N THR A 443 17.01 -6.73 5.58
CA THR A 443 17.90 -7.69 4.92
C THR A 443 17.49 -7.93 3.47
N TYR A 444 18.43 -7.79 2.53
CA TYR A 444 18.19 -8.13 1.12
C TYR A 444 18.54 -9.59 0.87
N TYR A 445 17.68 -10.32 0.16
CA TYR A 445 17.87 -11.71 -0.20
C TYR A 445 17.98 -11.80 -1.73
N GLU A 446 19.04 -12.42 -2.24
CA GLU A 446 19.31 -12.46 -3.68
C GLU A 446 18.43 -13.48 -4.43
N ASP A 447 17.97 -14.57 -3.80
CA ASP A 447 17.09 -15.59 -4.41
C ASP A 447 16.39 -16.44 -3.30
N PRO A 448 15.16 -16.94 -3.51
CA PRO A 448 14.45 -17.84 -2.59
C PRO A 448 15.24 -19.04 -2.03
N ASP A 449 16.30 -19.51 -2.71
CA ASP A 449 17.16 -20.61 -2.25
C ASP A 449 18.54 -20.16 -1.69
N HIS A 450 18.84 -18.85 -1.59
CA HIS A 450 20.21 -18.32 -1.43
C HIS A 450 20.38 -17.15 -0.43
N PRO A 451 21.63 -16.99 0.09
CA PRO A 451 21.92 -16.24 1.31
C PRO A 451 21.68 -14.74 1.17
N THR A 452 21.42 -14.11 2.32
CA THR A 452 21.40 -12.66 2.50
C THR A 452 22.59 -11.97 1.83
N ASP A 453 22.35 -10.86 1.12
CA ASP A 453 23.41 -10.03 0.55
C ASP A 453 24.29 -9.46 1.68
N PRO A 454 25.61 -9.73 1.70
CA PRO A 454 26.51 -9.23 2.75
C PRO A 454 26.51 -7.71 2.91
N ARG A 455 26.22 -6.95 1.85
CA ARG A 455 26.11 -5.49 1.89
C ARG A 455 24.95 -5.05 2.78
N SER A 456 23.85 -5.81 2.81
CA SER A 456 22.71 -5.53 3.70
C SER A 456 23.01 -5.85 5.18
N ILE A 457 23.97 -6.72 5.47
CA ILE A 457 24.41 -6.99 6.85
C ILE A 457 25.33 -5.89 7.39
N LEU A 458 26.22 -5.36 6.55
CA LEU A 458 26.98 -4.14 6.89
C LEU A 458 26.05 -2.91 6.93
N ALA A 459 25.09 -2.82 6.02
CA ALA A 459 24.12 -1.73 5.94
C ALA A 459 24.83 -0.37 5.97
N LEU A 460 24.40 0.53 6.87
CA LEU A 460 24.93 1.88 7.01
C LEU A 460 26.40 1.92 7.45
N SER A 461 26.99 0.81 7.93
CA SER A 461 28.42 0.75 8.28
C SER A 461 29.34 0.44 7.11
N ASN A 462 28.80 0.28 5.90
CA ASN A 462 29.59 0.08 4.69
C ASN A 462 29.99 1.45 4.07
N PRO A 463 31.27 1.85 4.08
CA PRO A 463 31.70 3.16 3.57
C PRO A 463 31.57 3.33 2.05
N ASN A 464 31.24 2.26 1.34
CA ASN A 464 31.02 2.26 -0.10
C ASN A 464 29.53 2.25 -0.48
N ILE A 465 28.62 2.19 0.50
CA ILE A 465 27.18 2.24 0.23
C ILE A 465 26.72 3.69 0.11
N ARG A 466 25.85 3.95 -0.86
CA ARG A 466 25.20 5.25 -1.01
C ARG A 466 24.01 5.30 -0.06
N ILE A 467 24.05 6.24 0.87
CA ILE A 467 23.00 6.46 1.87
C ILE A 467 22.04 7.49 1.32
N LEU A 468 20.74 7.26 1.51
CA LEU A 468 19.66 8.19 1.19
C LEU A 468 18.93 8.61 2.46
N TRP A 469 18.38 9.81 2.49
CA TRP A 469 17.58 10.28 3.62
C TRP A 469 16.39 11.12 3.17
N SER A 470 15.42 11.29 4.05
CA SER A 470 14.30 12.20 3.82
C SER A 470 13.76 12.74 5.14
N VAL A 471 12.95 13.78 5.06
CA VAL A 471 12.27 14.39 6.20
C VAL A 471 10.78 14.46 5.92
N ASP A 472 9.96 14.09 6.90
CA ASP A 472 8.52 14.29 6.93
C ASP A 472 8.18 15.39 7.95
N ALA A 473 7.18 16.22 7.65
CA ALA A 473 6.73 17.33 8.50
C ALA A 473 5.32 17.07 9.05
N PHE A 474 5.11 17.38 10.33
CA PHE A 474 3.88 17.09 11.06
C PHE A 474 3.42 18.27 11.92
N ARG A 475 2.11 18.31 12.19
CA ARG A 475 1.50 19.18 13.22
C ARG A 475 1.60 18.53 14.61
N GLU A 476 1.36 19.31 15.65
CA GLU A 476 1.40 18.88 17.07
C GLU A 476 0.54 17.64 17.34
N ASP A 477 -0.55 17.49 16.60
CA ASP A 477 -1.51 16.41 16.75
C ASP A 477 -1.21 15.15 15.92
N GLY A 478 -0.03 15.09 15.29
CA GLY A 478 0.43 13.96 14.47
C GLY A 478 -0.01 14.01 13.01
N GLU A 479 -0.70 15.06 12.57
CA GLU A 479 -1.13 15.19 11.17
C GLU A 479 0.06 15.41 10.23
N PHE A 480 0.22 14.53 9.24
CA PHE A 480 1.21 14.66 8.17
C PHE A 480 0.90 15.86 7.25
N ILE A 481 1.88 16.74 7.07
CA ILE A 481 1.78 17.92 6.20
C ILE A 481 2.39 17.63 4.83
N THR A 482 3.69 17.32 4.79
CA THR A 482 4.47 17.13 3.56
C THR A 482 5.79 16.40 3.87
N ARG A 483 6.60 16.15 2.84
CA ARG A 483 7.87 15.42 2.92
C ARG A 483 8.89 15.90 1.90
N SER A 484 10.16 15.58 2.10
CA SER A 484 11.21 15.85 1.10
C SER A 484 11.28 14.79 0.00
N SER A 485 10.88 13.55 0.29
CA SER A 485 10.88 12.46 -0.68
C SER A 485 9.67 12.53 -1.60
N GLY A 486 9.89 12.51 -2.91
CA GLY A 486 8.83 12.63 -3.91
C GLY A 486 9.39 12.84 -5.30
N TYR A 487 8.49 13.00 -6.27
CA TYR A 487 8.86 13.14 -7.68
C TYR A 487 9.21 14.57 -8.03
N ARG A 488 10.30 14.74 -8.78
CA ARG A 488 10.76 15.98 -9.40
C ARG A 488 11.18 15.64 -10.82
N LEU A 489 10.36 15.96 -11.81
CA LEU A 489 10.52 15.49 -13.20
C LEU A 489 11.35 16.43 -14.06
N ASP A 490 11.38 17.73 -13.74
CA ASP A 490 12.15 18.72 -14.50
C ASP A 490 13.52 19.03 -13.85
N GLU A 491 14.51 19.34 -14.69
CA GLU A 491 15.88 19.65 -14.24
C GLU A 491 15.93 20.85 -13.29
N GLU A 492 14.95 21.75 -13.36
CA GLU A 492 14.86 22.94 -12.51
C GLU A 492 14.36 22.60 -11.09
N ARG A 493 13.54 21.56 -10.95
CA ARG A 493 12.93 21.11 -9.67
C ARG A 493 13.70 20.00 -9.00
N ILE A 494 14.55 19.24 -9.72
CA ILE A 494 15.36 18.14 -9.13
C ILE A 494 16.09 18.61 -7.87
N GLY A 495 16.58 19.86 -7.87
CA GLY A 495 17.15 20.48 -6.69
C GLY A 495 18.32 19.69 -6.11
N ASN A 496 18.38 19.62 -4.79
CA ASN A 496 19.40 18.84 -4.09
C ASN A 496 18.95 17.40 -3.91
N LEU A 497 19.79 16.45 -4.31
CA LEU A 497 19.53 15.04 -4.09
C LEU A 497 19.96 14.63 -2.68
N PRO A 498 19.12 13.96 -1.88
CA PRO A 498 19.42 13.63 -0.48
C PRO A 498 20.30 12.36 -0.36
N PHE A 499 21.40 12.34 -1.09
CA PHE A 499 22.35 11.23 -1.10
C PHE A 499 23.71 11.64 -0.55
N PHE A 500 24.36 10.72 0.16
CA PHE A 500 25.70 10.90 0.69
C PHE A 500 26.41 9.56 0.93
N TYR A 501 27.71 9.63 1.20
CA TYR A 501 28.54 8.50 1.62
C TYR A 501 29.11 8.76 3.00
N LEU A 502 29.05 7.74 3.86
CA LEU A 502 29.63 7.79 5.20
C LEU A 502 30.99 7.10 5.21
N GLN A 503 32.07 7.87 5.28
CA GLN A 503 33.46 7.45 5.13
C GLN A 503 34.33 7.89 6.32
N ASP A 504 33.76 7.97 7.52
CA ASP A 504 34.49 8.20 8.78
C ASP A 504 35.30 6.97 9.22
N ARG A 505 35.08 5.83 8.58
CA ARG A 505 35.82 4.58 8.78
C ARG A 505 36.26 3.93 7.46
N GLU A 506 37.16 2.97 7.59
CA GLU A 506 37.54 2.05 6.51
C GLU A 506 36.93 0.65 6.72
N LEU A 507 36.95 -0.16 5.67
CA LEU A 507 36.62 -1.59 5.77
C LEU A 507 37.73 -2.30 6.57
N THR A 508 37.32 -3.12 7.52
CA THR A 508 38.21 -4.04 8.23
C THR A 508 38.42 -5.32 7.42
N GLU A 509 39.43 -6.12 7.75
CA GLU A 509 39.64 -7.45 7.15
C GLU A 509 38.39 -8.33 7.28
N ALA A 510 37.68 -8.24 8.40
CA ALA A 510 36.43 -8.98 8.62
C ALA A 510 35.28 -8.46 7.73
N ASP A 511 35.21 -7.15 7.46
CA ASP A 511 34.23 -6.57 6.54
C ASP A 511 34.49 -7.05 5.10
N GLU A 512 35.74 -7.09 4.67
CA GLU A 512 36.14 -7.59 3.34
C GLU A 512 35.80 -9.08 3.18
N LEU A 513 36.10 -9.91 4.19
CA LEU A 513 35.72 -11.32 4.19
C LEU A 513 34.19 -11.51 4.12
N LEU A 514 33.43 -10.67 4.81
CA LEU A 514 31.97 -10.68 4.76
C LEU A 514 31.47 -10.34 3.36
N LEU A 515 31.97 -9.27 2.74
CA LEU A 515 31.62 -8.86 1.38
C LEU A 515 32.00 -9.90 0.31
N ASP A 516 33.04 -10.69 0.56
CA ASP A 516 33.43 -11.87 -0.23
C ASP A 516 32.53 -13.10 0.01
N SER A 517 31.47 -12.98 0.81
CA SER A 517 30.57 -14.07 1.23
C SER A 517 31.27 -15.19 2.02
N LYS A 518 32.40 -14.91 2.70
CA LYS A 518 33.12 -15.85 3.58
C LYS A 518 32.64 -15.70 5.03
N TRP A 519 31.39 -16.07 5.27
CA TRP A 519 30.65 -15.82 6.53
C TRP A 519 31.33 -16.36 7.79
N GLU A 520 31.82 -17.60 7.76
CA GLU A 520 32.50 -18.21 8.91
C GLU A 520 33.82 -17.53 9.22
N GLU A 521 34.63 -17.26 8.19
CA GLU A 521 35.93 -16.58 8.34
C GLU A 521 35.74 -15.15 8.84
N ALA A 522 34.75 -14.43 8.32
CA ALA A 522 34.39 -13.10 8.79
C ALA A 522 33.98 -13.13 10.28
N TYR A 523 33.09 -14.04 10.67
CA TYR A 523 32.64 -14.19 12.06
C TYR A 523 33.80 -14.47 13.02
N GLU A 524 34.68 -15.42 12.70
CA GLU A 524 35.87 -15.70 13.53
C GLU A 524 36.82 -14.50 13.61
N THR A 525 36.92 -13.71 12.54
CA THR A 525 37.79 -12.53 12.49
C THR A 525 37.23 -11.38 13.33
N TYR A 526 35.90 -11.17 13.31
CA TYR A 526 35.26 -10.25 14.25
C TYR A 526 35.43 -10.70 15.69
N GLU A 527 35.28 -12.00 15.99
CA GLU A 527 35.46 -12.53 17.35
C GLU A 527 36.89 -12.31 17.86
N LYS A 528 37.90 -12.55 17.03
CA LYS A 528 39.31 -12.27 17.36
C LYS A 528 39.58 -10.78 17.56
N SER A 529 38.99 -9.93 16.72
CA SER A 529 39.13 -8.47 16.79
C SER A 529 38.53 -7.94 18.09
N TYR A 530 37.30 -8.35 18.40
CA TYR A 530 36.62 -7.98 19.64
C TYR A 530 37.33 -8.52 20.89
N ALA A 531 37.80 -9.77 20.87
CA ALA A 531 38.56 -10.35 21.99
C ALA A 531 39.88 -9.59 22.25
N SER A 532 40.47 -9.01 21.21
CA SER A 532 41.71 -8.23 21.31
C SER A 532 41.47 -6.78 21.71
N ASN A 533 40.31 -6.22 21.37
CA ASN A 533 39.87 -4.88 21.73
C ASN A 533 38.39 -4.90 22.18
N PRO A 534 38.11 -5.04 23.49
CA PRO A 534 36.74 -5.07 24.01
C PRO A 534 35.94 -3.77 23.82
N ASP A 535 36.56 -2.69 23.34
CA ASP A 535 35.88 -1.43 23.01
C ASP A 535 35.57 -1.30 21.51
N ASP A 536 35.87 -2.34 20.70
CA ASP A 536 35.49 -2.40 19.28
C ASP A 536 34.00 -2.67 19.12
N LEU A 537 33.21 -1.60 19.16
CA LEU A 537 31.76 -1.64 18.99
C LEU A 537 31.34 -2.16 17.62
N HIS A 538 32.16 -1.94 16.58
CA HIS A 538 31.85 -2.45 15.25
C HIS A 538 31.88 -3.97 15.22
N SER A 539 32.99 -4.58 15.67
CA SER A 539 33.10 -6.03 15.71
C SER A 539 31.99 -6.65 16.56
N LEU A 540 31.67 -6.05 17.71
CA LEU A 540 30.56 -6.51 18.56
C LEU A 540 29.19 -6.43 17.85
N ARG A 541 28.93 -5.33 17.13
CA ARG A 541 27.71 -5.15 16.34
C ARG A 541 27.60 -6.19 15.21
N MET A 542 28.69 -6.42 14.49
CA MET A 542 28.72 -7.41 13.42
C MET A 542 28.56 -8.83 13.95
N LEU A 543 29.15 -9.15 15.10
CA LEU A 543 28.92 -10.42 15.80
C LEU A 543 27.45 -10.58 16.16
N TYR A 544 26.79 -9.54 16.68
CA TYR A 544 25.35 -9.58 16.95
C TYR A 544 24.52 -9.84 15.68
N ARG A 545 24.72 -9.07 14.60
CA ARG A 545 23.98 -9.25 13.33
C ARG A 545 24.18 -10.63 12.72
N LEU A 546 25.41 -11.13 12.71
CA LEU A 546 25.73 -12.48 12.22
C LEU A 546 25.25 -13.58 13.18
N ALA A 547 25.20 -13.29 14.48
CA ALA A 547 24.67 -14.21 15.48
C ALA A 547 23.14 -14.29 15.47
N GLU A 548 22.40 -13.28 15.01
CA GLU A 548 20.96 -13.43 14.76
C GLU A 548 20.68 -14.42 13.63
N VAL A 549 21.50 -14.40 12.58
CA VAL A 549 21.49 -15.44 11.52
C VAL A 549 21.80 -16.83 12.12
N LYS A 550 22.60 -16.90 13.20
CA LYS A 550 23.01 -18.15 13.88
C LYS A 550 22.24 -18.47 15.19
N LYS A 551 21.30 -17.62 15.63
CA LYS A 551 20.53 -17.67 16.90
C LYS A 551 21.34 -17.66 18.21
N GLU A 552 22.39 -16.85 18.35
CA GLU A 552 23.18 -16.71 19.59
C GLU A 552 23.05 -15.32 20.26
N GLY A 553 22.27 -15.20 21.33
CA GLY A 553 21.87 -13.90 21.92
C GLY A 553 22.86 -13.19 22.86
N LYS A 554 24.10 -13.66 23.02
CA LYS A 554 25.03 -13.09 24.03
C LYS A 554 25.56 -11.68 23.69
N TYR A 555 25.78 -11.39 22.40
CA TYR A 555 26.38 -10.13 21.96
C TYR A 555 25.40 -8.95 22.02
N LEU A 556 24.09 -9.20 21.90
CA LEU A 556 23.06 -8.16 21.99
C LEU A 556 23.10 -7.48 23.37
N ILE A 557 23.13 -8.27 24.45
CA ILE A 557 23.18 -7.74 25.82
C ILE A 557 24.46 -6.92 26.03
N GLU A 558 25.60 -7.44 25.60
CA GLU A 558 26.90 -6.75 25.74
C GLU A 558 26.95 -5.44 24.92
N LEU A 559 26.39 -5.44 23.71
CA LEU A 559 26.25 -4.25 22.89
C LEU A 559 25.35 -3.22 23.56
N ALA A 560 24.19 -3.67 24.07
CA ALA A 560 23.24 -2.85 24.81
C ALA A 560 23.84 -2.25 26.09
N GLU A 561 24.78 -2.94 26.75
CA GLU A 561 25.52 -2.42 27.91
C GLU A 561 26.45 -1.25 27.54
N LYS A 562 27.07 -1.32 26.36
CA LYS A 562 28.09 -0.37 25.89
C LYS A 562 27.54 0.80 25.07
N THR A 563 26.33 0.67 24.54
CA THR A 563 25.66 1.74 23.78
C THR A 563 24.65 2.52 24.63
N LYS A 564 24.26 3.69 24.13
CA LYS A 564 23.10 4.46 24.59
C LYS A 564 21.96 4.46 23.58
N ASP A 565 22.06 3.60 22.57
CA ASP A 565 21.08 3.48 21.50
C ASP A 565 19.78 2.86 22.01
N PRO A 566 18.65 3.60 21.98
CA PRO A 566 17.38 3.12 22.51
C PRO A 566 16.86 1.89 21.76
N HIS A 567 17.12 1.76 20.46
CA HIS A 567 16.66 0.63 19.66
C HIS A 567 17.36 -0.67 20.10
N ILE A 568 18.69 -0.65 20.25
CA ILE A 568 19.44 -1.82 20.73
C ILE A 568 19.01 -2.23 22.16
N ILE A 569 18.80 -1.24 23.03
CA ILE A 569 18.37 -1.49 24.41
C ILE A 569 16.94 -2.08 24.42
N PHE A 570 16.05 -1.58 23.57
CA PHE A 570 14.69 -2.11 23.47
C PHE A 570 14.65 -3.54 22.91
N GLU A 571 15.56 -3.93 22.02
CA GLU A 571 15.65 -5.33 21.58
C GLU A 571 15.99 -6.29 22.73
N VAL A 572 16.80 -5.86 23.71
CA VAL A 572 17.00 -6.63 24.96
C VAL A 572 15.73 -6.69 25.80
N VAL A 573 15.00 -5.57 25.91
CA VAL A 573 13.69 -5.52 26.59
C VAL A 573 12.73 -6.54 25.95
N ARG A 574 12.62 -6.55 24.61
CA ARG A 574 11.78 -7.50 23.87
C ARG A 574 12.22 -8.94 24.09
N GLN A 575 13.52 -9.22 24.12
CA GLN A 575 14.03 -10.57 24.40
C GLN A 575 13.55 -11.07 25.77
N TYR A 576 13.65 -10.24 26.82
CA TYR A 576 13.18 -10.62 28.16
C TYR A 576 11.66 -10.69 28.27
N HIS A 577 10.93 -9.84 27.53
CA HIS A 577 9.47 -9.94 27.41
C HIS A 577 9.05 -11.29 26.81
N ARG A 578 9.68 -11.73 25.71
CA ARG A 578 9.37 -13.01 25.04
C ARG A 578 9.53 -14.22 25.94
N VAL A 579 10.57 -14.24 26.78
CA VAL A 579 10.83 -15.35 27.73
C VAL A 579 10.13 -15.18 29.08
N GLY A 580 9.39 -14.09 29.30
CA GLY A 580 8.66 -13.83 30.54
C GLY A 580 9.56 -13.57 31.76
N ASN A 581 10.80 -13.11 31.56
CA ASN A 581 11.69 -12.76 32.68
C ASN A 581 11.46 -11.30 33.09
N TRP A 582 10.41 -11.08 33.89
CA TRP A 582 9.95 -9.75 34.27
C TRP A 582 10.97 -8.95 35.11
N GLY A 583 11.85 -9.63 35.85
CA GLY A 583 12.88 -8.98 36.65
C GLY A 583 13.94 -8.29 35.78
N GLU A 584 14.50 -9.01 34.80
CA GLU A 584 15.44 -8.40 33.85
C GLU A 584 14.73 -7.46 32.88
N TYR A 585 13.49 -7.76 32.48
CA TYR A 585 12.68 -6.84 31.67
C TYR A 585 12.59 -5.45 32.32
N MET A 586 12.19 -5.36 33.60
CA MET A 586 12.02 -4.06 34.27
C MET A 586 13.34 -3.29 34.38
N LYS A 587 14.45 -3.99 34.65
CA LYS A 587 15.79 -3.38 34.72
C LYS A 587 16.22 -2.80 33.37
N TRP A 588 15.98 -3.53 32.27
CA TRP A 588 16.33 -3.07 30.94
C TRP A 588 15.36 -2.00 30.43
N TYR A 589 14.09 -2.06 30.81
CA TYR A 589 13.11 -1.03 30.47
C TYR A 589 13.43 0.30 31.16
N GLU A 590 13.84 0.30 32.43
CA GLU A 590 14.32 1.51 33.13
C GLU A 590 15.53 2.14 32.41
N LYS A 591 16.45 1.29 31.89
CA LYS A 591 17.57 1.77 31.08
C LYS A 591 17.10 2.36 29.75
N TYR A 592 16.12 1.74 29.11
CA TYR A 592 15.52 2.19 27.86
C TYR A 592 14.82 3.55 28.02
N GLU A 593 13.95 3.69 29.03
CA GLU A 593 13.26 4.94 29.39
C GLU A 593 14.24 6.10 29.64
N ALA A 594 15.39 5.80 30.27
CA ALA A 594 16.42 6.80 30.53
C ALA A 594 17.14 7.31 29.27
N VAL A 595 17.06 6.60 28.13
CA VAL A 595 17.70 7.00 26.86
C VAL A 595 16.71 7.35 25.75
N SER A 596 15.46 6.88 25.84
CA SER A 596 14.36 7.21 24.91
C SER A 596 13.96 8.69 25.00
N ASN A 597 14.15 9.33 26.15
CA ASN A 597 13.76 10.72 26.42
C ASN A 597 12.26 11.00 26.16
N GLY A 598 11.38 10.04 26.40
CA GLY A 598 9.93 10.21 26.16
C GLY A 598 9.49 9.96 24.70
N GLU A 599 10.41 9.48 23.85
CA GLU A 599 10.14 9.15 22.44
C GLU A 599 9.55 7.74 22.25
N GLU A 600 9.08 7.08 23.32
CA GLU A 600 8.44 5.76 23.21
C GLU A 600 7.22 5.82 22.30
N ASP A 601 7.12 4.85 21.40
CA ASP A 601 5.96 4.67 20.55
C ASP A 601 4.83 3.92 21.26
N ALA A 602 3.65 3.90 20.64
CA ALA A 602 2.48 3.24 21.18
C ALA A 602 2.67 1.72 21.41
N PHE A 603 3.47 1.06 20.58
CA PHE A 603 3.73 -0.36 20.66
C PHE A 603 4.61 -0.68 21.89
N GLU A 604 5.68 0.09 22.08
CA GLU A 604 6.60 -0.03 23.20
C GLU A 604 5.90 0.23 24.54
N LEU A 605 5.07 1.27 24.60
CA LEU A 605 4.22 1.58 25.77
C LEU A 605 3.20 0.47 26.03
N SER A 606 2.55 -0.05 24.98
CA SER A 606 1.55 -1.12 25.14
C SER A 606 2.15 -2.42 25.68
N ILE A 607 3.37 -2.77 25.25
CA ILE A 607 4.13 -3.89 25.83
C ILE A 607 4.38 -3.62 27.32
N HIS A 608 4.84 -2.42 27.68
CA HIS A 608 5.11 -2.09 29.06
C HIS A 608 3.87 -2.12 29.96
N GLY A 609 2.76 -1.52 29.51
CA GLY A 609 1.47 -1.58 30.20
C GLY A 609 1.01 -3.02 30.42
N THR A 610 1.24 -3.91 29.44
CA THR A 610 0.92 -5.34 29.55
C THR A 610 1.78 -6.06 30.60
N VAL A 611 3.07 -5.72 30.71
CA VAL A 611 3.95 -6.27 31.75
C VAL A 611 3.55 -5.75 33.13
N LEU A 612 3.28 -4.45 33.27
CA LEU A 612 2.81 -3.86 34.52
C LEU A 612 1.50 -4.52 34.99
N MET A 613 0.57 -4.77 34.06
CA MET A 613 -0.66 -5.51 34.33
C MET A 613 -0.36 -6.94 34.81
N THR A 614 0.52 -7.67 34.12
CA THR A 614 0.96 -9.02 34.52
C THR A 614 1.58 -9.05 35.93
N LEU A 615 2.26 -7.97 36.33
CA LEU A 615 2.86 -7.81 37.66
C LEU A 615 1.87 -7.31 38.73
N GLY A 616 0.60 -7.09 38.38
CA GLY A 616 -0.42 -6.59 39.30
C GLY A 616 -0.34 -5.09 39.59
N LYS A 617 0.46 -4.34 38.83
CA LYS A 617 0.64 -2.88 38.98
C LYS A 617 -0.43 -2.12 38.18
N TYR A 618 -1.70 -2.31 38.53
CA TYR A 618 -2.82 -1.89 37.69
C TYR A 618 -2.93 -0.38 37.46
N GLU A 619 -2.66 0.46 38.47
CA GLU A 619 -2.73 1.91 38.31
C GLU A 619 -1.63 2.44 37.36
N GLU A 620 -0.41 1.91 37.47
CA GLU A 620 0.70 2.24 36.57
C GLU A 620 0.37 1.77 35.15
N ALA A 621 -0.10 0.52 35.00
CA ALA A 621 -0.50 -0.03 33.71
C ALA A 621 -1.58 0.81 33.02
N ARG A 622 -2.58 1.27 33.77
CA ARG A 622 -3.67 2.12 33.25
C ARG A 622 -3.14 3.44 32.68
N SER A 623 -2.22 4.10 33.39
CA SER A 623 -1.61 5.35 32.91
C SER A 623 -0.83 5.12 31.62
N VAL A 624 -0.07 4.03 31.55
CA VAL A 624 0.74 3.69 30.37
C VAL A 624 -0.14 3.32 29.17
N PHE A 625 -1.21 2.55 29.36
CA PHE A 625 -2.15 2.26 28.27
C PHE A 625 -2.84 3.52 27.77
N GLN A 626 -3.24 4.44 28.67
CA GLN A 626 -3.83 5.70 28.25
C GLN A 626 -2.86 6.53 27.40
N GLU A 627 -1.58 6.58 27.77
CA GLU A 627 -0.56 7.23 26.96
C GLU A 627 -0.38 6.54 25.62
N ALA A 628 -0.31 5.20 25.61
CA ALA A 628 -0.20 4.42 24.38
C ALA A 628 -1.35 4.71 23.41
N MET A 629 -2.60 4.71 23.88
CA MET A 629 -3.78 4.99 23.04
C MET A 629 -3.83 6.44 22.54
N ASN A 630 -3.19 7.40 23.24
CA ASN A 630 -3.08 8.76 22.73
C ASN A 630 -2.06 8.89 21.59
N LYS A 631 -1.13 7.93 21.47
CA LYS A 631 -0.12 7.85 20.40
C LYS A 631 -0.50 6.85 19.30
N ASP A 632 -1.39 5.90 19.59
CA ASP A 632 -1.84 4.86 18.66
C ASP A 632 -3.09 5.30 17.90
N ASN A 633 -2.98 5.51 16.60
CA ASN A 633 -4.17 5.78 15.79
C ASN A 633 -5.02 4.52 15.56
N TYR A 634 -4.48 3.33 15.80
CA TYR A 634 -5.16 2.06 15.55
C TYR A 634 -5.69 1.38 16.80
N ASN A 635 -5.27 1.83 17.99
CA ASN A 635 -5.63 1.21 19.27
C ASN A 635 -5.43 -0.33 19.27
N MET A 636 -4.40 -0.83 18.60
CA MET A 636 -4.22 -2.27 18.30
C MET A 636 -3.98 -3.13 19.56
N TYR A 637 -3.79 -2.48 20.72
CA TYR A 637 -3.61 -3.11 22.03
C TYR A 637 -4.72 -2.77 23.03
N VAL A 638 -5.83 -2.15 22.58
CA VAL A 638 -6.93 -1.76 23.48
C VAL A 638 -7.50 -2.97 24.24
N GLY A 639 -7.51 -4.16 23.63
CA GLY A 639 -7.92 -5.40 24.30
C GLY A 639 -7.17 -5.67 25.61
N ASN A 640 -5.89 -5.29 25.71
CA ASN A 640 -5.10 -5.45 26.94
C ASN A 640 -5.52 -4.45 28.02
N TRP A 641 -5.87 -3.21 27.65
CA TRP A 641 -6.42 -2.24 28.59
C TRP A 641 -7.83 -2.64 29.04
N ILE A 642 -8.65 -3.17 28.14
CA ILE A 642 -9.96 -3.73 28.48
C ILE A 642 -9.80 -4.88 29.48
N ALA A 643 -8.84 -5.79 29.26
CA ALA A 643 -8.54 -6.87 30.19
C ALA A 643 -8.12 -6.35 31.57
N LEU A 644 -7.33 -5.27 31.63
CA LEU A 644 -6.95 -4.59 32.87
C LEU A 644 -8.18 -4.13 33.66
N GLU A 645 -9.14 -3.45 33.01
CA GLU A 645 -10.36 -2.96 33.70
C GLU A 645 -11.28 -4.10 34.16
N LEU A 646 -11.25 -5.25 33.47
CA LEU A 646 -11.98 -6.45 33.89
C LEU A 646 -11.28 -7.15 35.07
N LEU A 647 -9.95 -7.16 35.11
CA LEU A 647 -9.16 -7.69 36.23
C LEU A 647 -9.34 -6.85 37.50
N ASP A 648 -9.29 -5.52 37.39
CA ASP A 648 -9.43 -4.60 38.52
C ASP A 648 -10.90 -4.42 38.95
N ASN A 649 -11.43 -5.40 39.69
CA ASN A 649 -12.79 -5.37 40.27
C ASN A 649 -13.95 -5.42 39.25
N ASN A 650 -13.75 -6.03 38.08
CA ASN A 650 -14.81 -6.32 37.10
C ASN A 650 -15.57 -5.08 36.64
N GLN A 651 -14.82 -4.05 36.22
CA GLN A 651 -15.38 -2.76 35.85
C GLN A 651 -15.90 -2.78 34.41
N PHE A 652 -16.91 -3.61 34.11
CA PHE A 652 -17.55 -3.68 32.79
C PHE A 652 -17.91 -2.31 32.22
N ALA A 653 -18.38 -1.38 33.07
CA ALA A 653 -18.71 -0.03 32.65
C ALA A 653 -17.49 0.74 32.12
N LYS A 654 -16.32 0.61 32.77
CA LYS A 654 -15.09 1.24 32.31
C LYS A 654 -14.50 0.52 31.10
N ALA A 655 -14.52 -0.81 31.10
CA ALA A 655 -14.11 -1.60 29.94
C ALA A 655 -14.90 -1.21 28.68
N LEU A 656 -16.21 -1.01 28.81
CA LEU A 656 -17.08 -0.51 27.72
C LEU A 656 -16.74 0.93 27.32
N GLU A 657 -16.42 1.80 28.28
CA GLU A 657 -15.98 3.17 28.00
C GLU A 657 -14.67 3.19 27.20
N VAL A 658 -13.68 2.37 27.60
CA VAL A 658 -12.42 2.21 26.88
C VAL A 658 -12.67 1.71 25.46
N ALA A 659 -13.42 0.61 25.29
CA ALA A 659 -13.75 0.04 23.98
C ALA A 659 -14.45 1.03 23.04
N LYS A 660 -15.29 1.91 23.61
CA LYS A 660 -16.02 2.93 22.85
C LYS A 660 -15.15 4.12 22.45
N ASN A 661 -14.27 4.56 23.35
CA ASN A 661 -13.43 5.73 23.13
C ASN A 661 -12.21 5.40 22.24
N TYR A 662 -11.76 4.14 22.28
CA TYR A 662 -10.59 3.64 21.58
C TYR A 662 -10.94 2.36 20.80
N PRO A 663 -11.80 2.45 19.77
CA PRO A 663 -12.11 1.29 18.96
C PRO A 663 -10.83 0.76 18.30
N GLU A 664 -10.66 -0.56 18.29
CA GLU A 664 -9.56 -1.18 17.56
C GLU A 664 -9.74 -0.95 16.06
N GLU A 665 -8.66 -0.53 15.42
CA GLU A 665 -8.53 -0.42 13.98
C GLU A 665 -7.40 -1.34 13.53
N ASN A 666 -7.59 -2.06 12.43
CA ASN A 666 -6.55 -2.91 11.88
C ASN A 666 -6.42 -2.60 10.38
N ILE A 667 -5.18 -2.60 9.91
CA ILE A 667 -4.80 -2.26 8.53
C ILE A 667 -4.81 -3.47 7.58
N TYR A 668 -4.79 -4.70 8.11
CA TYR A 668 -4.66 -5.92 7.29
C TYR A 668 -5.72 -6.99 7.56
N GLU A 669 -6.34 -7.01 8.75
CA GLU A 669 -7.35 -8.00 9.14
C GLU A 669 -8.63 -7.34 9.68
N THR A 670 -9.68 -8.14 9.91
CA THR A 670 -10.89 -7.66 10.58
C THR A 670 -10.58 -7.17 11.99
N SER A 671 -10.94 -5.93 12.29
CA SER A 671 -10.86 -5.37 13.64
C SER A 671 -11.79 -6.12 14.62
N THR A 672 -11.35 -6.30 15.86
CA THR A 672 -12.21 -6.87 16.90
C THR A 672 -13.20 -5.81 17.42
N ASP A 673 -14.51 -6.08 17.30
CA ASP A 673 -15.55 -5.25 17.94
C ASP A 673 -15.63 -5.56 19.45
N TRP A 674 -14.69 -4.96 20.20
CA TRP A 674 -14.62 -5.11 21.64
C TRP A 674 -15.87 -4.61 22.36
N GLU A 675 -16.53 -3.56 21.85
CA GLU A 675 -17.75 -3.03 22.47
C GLU A 675 -18.88 -4.05 22.41
N SER A 676 -19.09 -4.69 21.26
CA SER A 676 -20.11 -5.74 21.11
C SER A 676 -19.79 -6.94 22.00
N LEU A 677 -18.55 -7.43 21.99
CA LEU A 677 -18.14 -8.57 22.83
C LEU A 677 -18.39 -8.30 24.32
N LEU A 678 -18.07 -7.09 24.79
CA LEU A 678 -18.27 -6.71 26.19
C LEU A 678 -19.75 -6.60 26.55
N LYS A 679 -20.61 -6.10 25.65
CA LYS A 679 -22.07 -6.06 25.86
C LYS A 679 -22.65 -7.47 25.98
N ASP A 680 -22.22 -8.38 25.12
CA ASP A 680 -22.66 -9.78 25.11
C ASP A 680 -22.21 -10.51 26.39
N MET A 681 -20.96 -10.32 26.80
CA MET A 681 -20.45 -10.83 28.09
C MET A 681 -21.18 -10.23 29.30
N GLN A 682 -21.45 -8.92 29.28
CA GLN A 682 -22.19 -8.27 30.36
C GLN A 682 -23.61 -8.84 30.47
N GLN A 683 -24.24 -9.19 29.35
CA GLN A 683 -25.53 -9.86 29.34
C GLN A 683 -25.41 -11.33 29.82
N GLU A 684 -24.38 -12.05 29.38
CA GLU A 684 -24.10 -13.43 29.77
C GLU A 684 -23.86 -13.58 31.28
N SER A 685 -23.24 -12.57 31.91
CA SER A 685 -22.90 -12.58 33.34
C SER A 685 -24.10 -12.45 34.29
N LYS A 686 -25.26 -11.97 33.81
CA LYS A 686 -26.43 -11.71 34.64
C LYS A 686 -26.93 -13.00 35.31
N GLY A 687 -26.96 -12.98 36.64
CA GLY A 687 -27.44 -14.11 37.45
C GLY A 687 -26.42 -15.24 37.64
N LYS A 688 -25.15 -15.05 37.28
CA LYS A 688 -24.08 -16.04 37.44
C LYS A 688 -23.06 -15.59 38.49
N GLU A 689 -23.17 -16.13 39.69
CA GLU A 689 -22.38 -15.69 40.85
C GLU A 689 -20.86 -15.89 40.68
N GLN A 690 -20.44 -16.92 39.92
CA GLN A 690 -19.01 -17.23 39.71
C GLN A 690 -18.40 -16.56 38.47
N TYR A 691 -19.21 -15.87 37.65
CA TYR A 691 -18.77 -15.37 36.35
C TYR A 691 -17.55 -14.47 36.44
N VAL A 692 -17.56 -13.55 37.40
CA VAL A 692 -16.48 -12.58 37.61
C VAL A 692 -15.18 -13.28 38.00
N GLN A 693 -15.26 -14.20 38.96
CA GLN A 693 -14.08 -14.93 39.43
C GLN A 693 -13.49 -15.78 38.30
N THR A 694 -14.34 -16.48 37.54
CA THR A 694 -13.90 -17.27 36.38
C THR A 694 -13.29 -16.37 35.30
N LEU A 695 -13.89 -15.21 35.01
CA LEU A 695 -13.34 -14.28 34.03
C LEU A 695 -11.93 -13.81 34.42
N GLN A 696 -11.75 -13.39 35.67
CA GLN A 696 -10.45 -12.95 36.17
C GLN A 696 -9.40 -14.07 36.12
N GLU A 697 -9.78 -15.28 36.55
CA GLU A 697 -8.91 -16.46 36.51
C GLU A 697 -8.47 -16.80 35.08
N VAL A 698 -9.40 -16.75 34.12
CA VAL A 698 -9.10 -17.11 32.72
C VAL A 698 -8.30 -16.03 32.01
N ILE A 699 -8.53 -14.75 32.30
CA ILE A 699 -7.65 -13.67 31.84
C ILE A 699 -6.23 -13.89 32.38
N GLN A 700 -6.10 -14.27 33.66
CA GLN A 700 -4.80 -14.57 34.25
C GLN A 700 -4.09 -15.74 33.53
N PHE A 701 -4.81 -16.78 33.13
CA PHE A 701 -4.23 -17.86 32.31
C PHE A 701 -3.68 -17.35 30.97
N VAL A 702 -4.34 -16.39 30.33
CA VAL A 702 -3.82 -15.73 29.12
C VAL A 702 -2.52 -15.00 29.43
N LEU A 703 -2.49 -14.17 30.46
CA LEU A 703 -1.29 -13.39 30.83
C LEU A 703 -0.10 -14.28 31.22
N GLU A 704 -0.36 -15.39 31.90
CA GLU A 704 0.65 -16.37 32.30
C GLU A 704 1.07 -17.32 31.17
N ASN A 705 0.38 -17.26 30.02
CA ASN A 705 0.57 -18.19 28.91
C ASN A 705 0.37 -19.66 29.33
N ASP A 706 -0.61 -19.91 30.22
CA ASP A 706 -0.98 -21.26 30.66
C ASP A 706 -1.95 -21.91 29.65
N GLU A 707 -1.38 -22.30 28.50
CA GLU A 707 -2.10 -22.96 27.40
C GLU A 707 -2.87 -24.21 27.84
N LYS A 708 -2.36 -24.91 28.85
CA LYS A 708 -2.99 -26.11 29.36
C LYS A 708 -4.29 -25.76 30.07
N SER A 709 -4.24 -24.84 31.03
CA SER A 709 -5.43 -24.40 31.76
C SER A 709 -6.44 -23.70 30.85
N LEU A 710 -5.97 -22.90 29.88
CA LEU A 710 -6.83 -22.30 28.86
C LEU A 710 -7.57 -23.34 28.01
N SER A 711 -6.86 -24.37 27.52
CA SER A 711 -7.46 -25.42 26.70
C SER A 711 -8.49 -26.24 27.50
N GLU A 712 -8.15 -26.62 28.74
CA GLU A 712 -9.06 -27.33 29.64
C GLU A 712 -10.32 -26.51 29.95
N TRP A 713 -10.17 -25.20 30.21
CA TRP A 713 -11.30 -24.29 30.42
C TRP A 713 -12.16 -24.13 29.16
N ARG A 714 -11.56 -23.90 27.99
CA ARG A 714 -12.28 -23.73 26.71
C ARG A 714 -13.16 -24.93 26.36
N GLN A 715 -12.72 -26.14 26.71
CA GLN A 715 -13.47 -27.38 26.46
C GLN A 715 -14.58 -27.66 27.48
N SER A 716 -14.47 -27.11 28.69
CA SER A 716 -15.39 -27.40 29.80
C SER A 716 -16.38 -26.28 30.12
N THR A 717 -16.15 -25.07 29.62
CA THR A 717 -16.98 -23.89 29.93
C THR A 717 -18.27 -23.83 29.12
N ASP A 718 -19.36 -23.47 29.80
CA ASP A 718 -20.65 -23.12 29.17
C ASP A 718 -20.75 -21.60 28.85
N TYR A 719 -19.73 -20.80 29.18
CA TYR A 719 -19.69 -19.36 28.91
C TYR A 719 -19.23 -19.07 27.48
N GLN A 720 -20.17 -19.02 26.55
CA GLN A 720 -19.91 -18.87 25.12
C GLN A 720 -19.33 -17.49 24.80
N GLU A 721 -19.87 -16.42 25.39
CA GLU A 721 -19.44 -15.05 25.10
C GLU A 721 -18.09 -14.75 25.74
N MET A 722 -17.88 -15.20 26.99
CA MET A 722 -16.55 -15.19 27.61
C MET A 722 -15.52 -15.93 26.76
N ARG A 723 -15.87 -17.09 26.19
CA ARG A 723 -14.96 -17.87 25.34
C ARG A 723 -14.56 -17.12 24.07
N LYS A 724 -15.50 -16.41 23.43
CA LYS A 724 -15.19 -15.55 22.26
C LYS A 724 -14.22 -14.43 22.65
N TYR A 725 -14.49 -13.73 23.74
CA TYR A 725 -13.59 -12.67 24.24
C TYR A 725 -12.19 -13.18 24.57
N ILE A 726 -12.07 -14.29 25.31
CA ILE A 726 -10.78 -14.89 25.67
C ILE A 726 -10.04 -15.41 24.44
N TYR A 727 -10.75 -15.85 23.41
CA TYR A 727 -10.12 -16.21 22.14
C TYR A 727 -9.47 -14.98 21.48
N GLN A 728 -10.20 -13.87 21.33
CA GLN A 728 -9.67 -12.63 20.75
C GLN A 728 -8.51 -12.05 21.58
N LEU A 729 -8.64 -12.01 22.91
CA LEU A 729 -7.58 -11.56 23.81
C LEU A 729 -6.32 -12.47 23.71
N GLY A 730 -6.53 -13.78 23.54
CA GLY A 730 -5.45 -14.75 23.37
C GLY A 730 -4.68 -14.58 22.05
N GLU A 731 -5.38 -14.34 20.94
CA GLU A 731 -4.73 -14.04 19.64
C GLU A 731 -3.85 -12.79 19.74
N LEU A 732 -4.32 -11.74 20.40
CA LEU A 732 -3.52 -10.54 20.67
C LEU A 732 -2.26 -10.82 21.49
N TYR A 733 -2.35 -11.71 22.48
CA TYR A 733 -1.22 -12.01 23.38
C TYR A 733 -0.22 -13.01 22.77
N ILE A 734 -0.69 -13.99 21.99
CA ILE A 734 0.12 -15.07 21.41
C ILE A 734 0.79 -14.64 20.10
N ASN A 735 0.06 -14.03 19.16
CA ASN A 735 0.62 -13.65 17.86
C ASN A 735 1.67 -12.54 17.98
N LYS A 736 1.64 -11.75 19.07
CA LYS A 736 2.55 -10.63 19.31
C LYS A 736 3.74 -10.97 20.25
N LYS A 737 3.78 -12.19 20.81
CA LYS A 737 4.98 -12.77 21.47
C LYS A 737 5.94 -13.42 20.48
N ARG A 738 5.44 -13.89 19.33
CA ARG A 738 6.25 -14.30 18.18
C ARG A 738 6.82 -13.04 17.53
#